data_AF-A0A0G3ENS4-F1
#
_entry.id   AF-A0A0G3ENS4-F1
#
_cell.length_a   1.000
_cell.length_b   1.000
_cell.length_c   1.000
_cell.angle_alpha   90.00
_cell.angle_beta   90.00
_cell.angle_gamma   90.00
#
_symmetry.space_group_name_H-M   'P 1'
#
loop_
_entity.id
_entity.type
_entity.pdbx_description
1 polymer ?
#
loop_
_entity_poly.entity_id
_entity_poly.type
_entity_poly.pdbx_seq_one_letter_code
_entity_poly.pdbx_strand_id
1 'polypeptide(L)'
;MLDAVHIDGRILFLAEAGEAMARQMAGEDLTLEAALPLRDQLSTDEITPAWVCFHYDEKLGDYVYLGLKCLPLDGACDDAEFPIRAGAIRQGGFSVSVAGARRGKGSSREASPFAELSAGIRLVIAESFERIYQQNCQNLGLLTSTDFGLIERIRAGEAIPIEAFLEDCDALSEQIVRCGGLFGFNQRRLAGELSVPLPEHPAGPMTYGEKLLARALGVACVRPGDGVFVKTDWRFSHEYVTPMAVSFLSRHLGSPAAQAQRIALHDPASILCFEDHLSLLAEVIDEKKRALGLLDAAGQMAQVQRDFCARQGIRLHGRSATGGSEGICHALMTERYVLPGQIVAGTDSHTTHCGALGALAFGVGTTDMANAWLTGDVRLTVPTTCLIQLHGQLGPGVSAKDLVLHLLHLPYIRDGRAIGQIIEYAGPAVASLSTDERATLTNMAAEIGGMTGLIAPDRETQRFLRERRGVDFAPEPWMRGDAEACYAHVIEVDCAGIEPMLAMPGDPGNGLPVSALREAVRIDIAYGGSCTGGKREDLRRYHEVLAWGLAHGMKVADHVKFYLQFGSEDVRAYCESQGFMATFDAAGVTLVAPSCGACVNAGPGASRRADQVVISAQNRNFPGRSGPAQMWLASPATVAASALAGRIASFAELRQALAQPAEPALQHQP
;
A
#
# COMPACT_ATOMS: atom_id res chain seq x y z
N MET A 1 -11.76 4.43 -32.29
CA MET A 1 -11.49 3.24 -31.46
C MET A 1 -10.60 2.32 -32.28
N LEU A 2 -9.80 1.50 -31.63
CA LEU A 2 -9.01 0.46 -32.28
C LEU A 2 -9.94 -0.68 -32.67
N ASP A 3 -9.95 -1.04 -33.95
CA ASP A 3 -10.66 -2.21 -34.47
C ASP A 3 -9.69 -3.38 -34.72
N ALA A 4 -8.45 -3.07 -35.09
CA ALA A 4 -7.34 -4.00 -35.21
C ALA A 4 -6.02 -3.32 -34.85
N VAL A 5 -5.01 -4.11 -34.49
CA VAL A 5 -3.69 -3.65 -34.07
C VAL A 5 -2.63 -4.33 -34.95
N HIS A 6 -1.72 -3.53 -35.49
CA HIS A 6 -0.46 -4.01 -36.08
C HIS A 6 0.64 -3.86 -35.05
N ILE A 7 1.43 -4.91 -34.85
CA ILE A 7 2.54 -4.92 -33.90
C ILE A 7 3.81 -5.27 -34.67
N ASP A 8 4.61 -4.24 -34.95
CA ASP A 8 5.90 -4.40 -35.61
C ASP A 8 7.02 -4.52 -34.56
N GLY A 9 8.04 -5.31 -34.85
CA GLY A 9 9.23 -5.45 -33.99
C GLY A 9 9.49 -6.90 -33.58
N ARG A 10 10.50 -7.08 -32.71
CA ARG A 10 10.95 -8.41 -32.27
C ARG A 10 10.11 -8.93 -31.11
N ILE A 11 10.02 -10.25 -31.02
CA ILE A 11 9.38 -10.95 -29.90
C ILE A 11 10.46 -11.34 -28.90
N LEU A 12 10.30 -10.92 -27.65
CA LEU A 12 11.14 -11.29 -26.53
C LEU A 12 10.50 -12.43 -25.76
N PHE A 13 11.13 -13.60 -25.76
CA PHE A 13 10.81 -14.69 -24.87
C PHE A 13 11.63 -14.54 -23.59
N LEU A 14 10.96 -14.35 -22.45
CA LEU A 14 11.60 -14.32 -21.14
C LEU A 14 11.94 -15.76 -20.73
N ALA A 15 13.01 -16.32 -21.28
CA ALA A 15 13.45 -17.70 -21.02
C ALA A 15 14.10 -17.85 -19.65
N GLU A 16 13.97 -19.03 -19.03
CA GLU A 16 14.69 -19.35 -17.79
C GLU A 16 16.19 -19.57 -18.03
N ALA A 17 16.55 -20.08 -19.21
CA ALA A 17 17.93 -20.35 -19.59
C ALA A 17 18.66 -19.05 -20.00
N GLY A 18 19.79 -18.75 -19.34
CA GLY A 18 20.62 -17.58 -19.66
C GLY A 18 21.11 -17.57 -21.11
N GLU A 19 21.39 -18.73 -21.70
CA GLU A 19 21.83 -18.88 -23.09
C GLU A 19 20.78 -18.38 -24.10
N ALA A 20 19.51 -18.76 -23.91
CA ALA A 20 18.42 -18.33 -24.77
C ALA A 20 18.21 -16.81 -24.68
N MET A 21 18.37 -16.24 -23.48
CA MET A 21 18.33 -14.79 -23.29
C MET A 21 19.50 -14.09 -24.01
N ALA A 22 20.72 -14.61 -23.88
CA ALA A 22 21.91 -14.05 -24.51
C ALA A 22 21.81 -14.05 -26.05
N ARG A 23 21.30 -15.14 -26.63
CA ARG A 23 21.06 -15.25 -28.08
C ARG A 23 20.07 -14.20 -28.59
N GLN A 24 18.96 -14.01 -27.87
CA GLN A 24 18.00 -12.94 -28.21
C GLN A 24 18.63 -11.55 -28.07
N MET A 25 19.44 -11.30 -27.04
CA MET A 25 20.15 -10.01 -26.91
C MET A 25 21.18 -9.77 -28.02
N ALA A 26 21.76 -10.84 -28.58
CA ALA A 26 22.66 -10.77 -29.74
C ALA A 26 21.94 -10.54 -31.08
N GLY A 27 20.60 -10.50 -31.09
CA GLY A 27 19.80 -10.20 -32.28
C GLY A 27 19.10 -11.42 -32.89
N GLU A 28 19.26 -12.61 -32.34
CA GLU A 28 18.58 -13.81 -32.84
C GLU A 28 17.05 -13.72 -32.60
N ASP A 29 16.26 -14.19 -33.56
CA ASP A 29 14.81 -14.37 -33.44
C ASP A 29 14.52 -15.84 -33.13
N LEU A 30 14.30 -16.16 -31.85
CA LEU A 30 14.09 -17.53 -31.39
C LEU A 30 12.66 -18.01 -31.62
N THR A 31 12.44 -19.28 -31.93
CA THR A 31 11.10 -19.89 -31.83
C THR A 31 10.68 -20.04 -30.36
N LEU A 32 9.38 -20.17 -30.09
CA LEU A 32 8.89 -20.46 -28.72
C LEU A 32 9.52 -21.74 -28.19
N GLU A 33 9.59 -22.80 -29.01
CA GLU A 33 10.23 -24.07 -28.66
C GLU A 33 11.70 -23.91 -28.24
N ALA A 34 12.46 -23.07 -28.95
CA ALA A 34 13.86 -22.80 -28.64
C ALA A 34 14.07 -21.93 -27.39
N ALA A 35 13.02 -21.24 -26.93
CA ALA A 35 13.06 -20.38 -25.75
C ALA A 35 12.50 -21.06 -24.48
N LEU A 36 11.85 -22.22 -24.60
CA LEU A 36 11.32 -22.95 -23.45
C LEU A 36 12.43 -23.56 -22.58
N PRO A 37 12.23 -23.64 -21.25
CA PRO A 37 11.08 -23.14 -20.51
C PRO A 37 11.10 -21.61 -20.35
N LEU A 38 9.90 -21.00 -20.33
CA LEU A 38 9.73 -19.58 -20.06
C LEU A 38 9.70 -19.31 -18.56
N ARG A 39 10.10 -18.11 -18.17
CA ARG A 39 10.10 -17.64 -16.79
C ARG A 39 8.67 -17.61 -16.25
N ASP A 40 8.41 -18.50 -15.30
CA ASP A 40 7.17 -18.55 -14.55
C ASP A 40 7.15 -17.57 -13.38
N GLN A 41 5.96 -17.19 -12.91
CA GLN A 41 5.79 -16.35 -11.72
C GLN A 41 6.56 -15.01 -11.79
N LEU A 42 6.62 -14.41 -12.99
CA LEU A 42 7.34 -13.17 -13.23
C LEU A 42 6.83 -12.06 -12.31
N SER A 43 7.69 -11.61 -11.41
CA SER A 43 7.34 -10.59 -10.42
C SER A 43 7.58 -9.16 -10.92
N THR A 44 6.90 -8.18 -10.34
CA THR A 44 7.15 -6.77 -10.64
C THR A 44 8.54 -6.30 -10.21
N ASP A 45 9.19 -6.98 -9.26
CA ASP A 45 10.61 -6.74 -8.93
C ASP A 45 11.57 -7.29 -10.00
N GLU A 46 11.21 -8.38 -10.69
CA GLU A 46 11.98 -8.86 -11.85
C GLU A 46 11.81 -7.95 -13.06
N ILE A 47 10.60 -7.42 -13.30
CA ILE A 47 10.32 -6.45 -14.36
C ILE A 47 10.99 -5.11 -14.05
N THR A 48 10.91 -4.63 -12.82
CA THR A 48 11.45 -3.32 -12.40
C THR A 48 11.89 -3.36 -10.94
N PRO A 49 13.18 -3.63 -10.67
CA PRO A 49 13.73 -3.68 -9.33
C PRO A 49 13.42 -2.41 -8.52
N ALA A 50 13.20 -2.54 -7.21
CA ALA A 50 12.74 -1.41 -6.38
C ALA A 50 13.60 -0.14 -6.47
N TRP A 51 14.92 -0.26 -6.66
CA TRP A 51 15.82 0.90 -6.79
C TRP A 51 15.62 1.68 -8.11
N VAL A 52 15.05 1.04 -9.13
CA VAL A 52 14.71 1.67 -10.42
C VAL A 52 13.50 2.59 -10.26
N CYS A 53 12.64 2.35 -9.27
CA CYS A 53 11.42 3.14 -9.03
C CYS A 53 11.68 4.58 -8.55
N PHE A 54 12.94 5.01 -8.41
CA PHE A 54 13.30 6.41 -8.26
C PHE A 54 13.27 7.17 -9.61
N HIS A 55 13.14 6.43 -10.73
CA HIS A 55 12.79 6.96 -12.04
C HIS A 55 11.27 6.91 -12.23
N TYR A 56 10.73 7.93 -12.89
CA TYR A 56 9.28 8.16 -12.99
C TYR A 56 8.82 8.53 -14.41
N ASP A 57 9.75 8.60 -15.36
CA ASP A 57 9.50 8.97 -16.75
C ASP A 57 9.94 7.83 -17.69
N GLU A 58 9.99 8.12 -18.99
CA GLU A 58 10.31 7.13 -20.03
C GLU A 58 11.69 6.48 -19.86
N LYS A 59 12.57 7.05 -19.01
CA LYS A 59 13.83 6.43 -18.62
C LYS A 59 13.63 5.06 -17.96
N LEU A 60 12.46 4.81 -17.36
CA LEU A 60 12.09 3.47 -16.85
C LEU A 60 12.24 2.38 -17.91
N GLY A 61 12.01 2.68 -19.18
CA GLY A 61 12.21 1.73 -20.29
C GLY A 61 13.66 1.25 -20.44
N ASP A 62 14.63 1.98 -19.91
CA ASP A 62 16.04 1.56 -19.94
C ASP A 62 16.35 0.52 -18.86
N TYR A 63 15.43 0.26 -17.93
CA TYR A 63 15.68 -0.61 -16.79
C TYR A 63 14.70 -1.81 -16.71
N VAL A 64 13.89 -2.02 -17.75
CA VAL A 64 12.94 -3.12 -17.79
C VAL A 64 13.66 -4.49 -17.79
N TYR A 65 13.14 -5.43 -17.02
CA TYR A 65 13.64 -6.81 -16.81
C TYR A 65 15.05 -6.93 -16.20
N LEU A 66 15.63 -5.86 -15.63
CA LEU A 66 16.95 -5.96 -14.97
C LEU A 66 16.98 -6.88 -13.74
N GLY A 67 15.81 -7.15 -13.15
CA GLY A 67 15.69 -8.08 -12.04
C GLY A 67 15.51 -9.53 -12.49
N LEU A 68 15.34 -9.79 -13.80
CA LEU A 68 15.14 -11.14 -14.33
C LEU A 68 16.36 -12.01 -14.03
N LYS A 69 16.12 -13.08 -13.30
CA LYS A 69 17.13 -14.09 -12.97
C LYS A 69 16.99 -15.27 -13.90
N CYS A 70 18.10 -15.70 -14.47
CA CYS A 70 18.20 -16.88 -15.29
C CYS A 70 19.16 -17.89 -14.65
N LEU A 71 18.96 -19.17 -14.96
CA LEU A 71 19.86 -20.24 -14.54
C LEU A 71 21.10 -20.25 -15.46
N PRO A 72 22.31 -20.45 -14.90
CA PRO A 72 23.53 -20.59 -15.68
C PRO A 72 23.54 -21.88 -16.50
N LEU A 73 24.40 -21.90 -17.53
CA LEU A 73 24.59 -22.99 -18.49
C LEU A 73 24.90 -24.37 -17.86
N ASP A 74 25.39 -24.41 -16.63
CA ASP A 74 25.79 -25.62 -15.90
C ASP A 74 24.78 -26.09 -14.82
N GLY A 75 23.67 -25.37 -14.63
CA GLY A 75 22.61 -25.73 -13.71
C GLY A 75 22.91 -25.49 -12.23
N ALA A 76 24.00 -24.77 -11.88
CA ALA A 76 24.29 -24.41 -10.50
C ALA A 76 23.37 -23.26 -10.02
N CYS A 77 22.50 -23.52 -9.03
CA CYS A 77 21.55 -22.53 -8.50
C CYS A 77 22.22 -21.33 -7.78
N ASP A 78 23.48 -21.44 -7.38
CA ASP A 78 24.17 -20.41 -6.58
C ASP A 78 24.73 -19.26 -7.44
N ASP A 79 24.77 -19.41 -8.78
CA ASP A 79 25.33 -18.44 -9.75
C ASP A 79 24.25 -17.87 -10.69
N ALA A 80 23.13 -17.39 -10.15
CA ALA A 80 22.07 -16.79 -10.95
C ALA A 80 22.58 -15.60 -11.81
N GLU A 81 22.36 -15.68 -13.12
CA GLU A 81 22.74 -14.64 -14.07
C GLU A 81 21.62 -13.61 -14.27
N PHE A 82 22.01 -12.35 -14.48
CA PHE A 82 21.12 -11.26 -14.88
C PHE A 82 21.45 -10.86 -16.33
N PRO A 83 20.82 -11.51 -17.32
CA PRO A 83 21.26 -11.40 -18.72
C PRO A 83 20.91 -10.05 -19.37
N ILE A 84 19.94 -9.33 -18.80
CA ILE A 84 19.49 -8.04 -19.35
C ILE A 84 20.35 -6.91 -18.77
N ARG A 85 20.83 -6.04 -19.67
CA ARG A 85 21.56 -4.81 -19.33
C ARG A 85 20.69 -3.59 -19.59
N ALA A 86 21.04 -2.46 -18.98
CA ALA A 86 20.27 -1.24 -19.12
C ALA A 86 20.19 -0.81 -20.60
N GLY A 87 18.99 -0.48 -21.07
CA GLY A 87 18.67 -0.08 -22.45
C GLY A 87 18.58 -1.24 -23.45
N ALA A 88 18.94 -2.48 -23.07
CA ALA A 88 19.06 -3.59 -24.00
C ALA A 88 17.73 -3.93 -24.69
N ILE A 89 16.61 -3.88 -23.97
CA ILE A 89 15.28 -4.19 -24.53
C ILE A 89 14.86 -3.14 -25.56
N ARG A 90 15.03 -1.86 -25.23
CA ARG A 90 14.72 -0.75 -26.15
C ARG A 90 15.58 -0.82 -27.41
N GLN A 91 16.89 -1.00 -27.24
CA GLN A 91 17.84 -1.10 -28.36
C GLN A 91 17.63 -2.35 -29.20
N GLY A 92 17.15 -3.43 -28.58
CA GLY A 92 16.84 -4.69 -29.23
C GLY A 92 15.61 -4.62 -30.14
N GLY A 93 14.82 -3.53 -30.11
CA GLY A 93 13.64 -3.34 -30.97
C GLY A 93 12.50 -4.31 -30.66
N PHE A 94 12.38 -4.75 -29.40
CA PHE A 94 11.31 -5.66 -28.99
C PHE A 94 9.99 -4.91 -28.82
N SER A 95 8.91 -5.51 -29.33
CA SER A 95 7.54 -4.98 -29.21
C SER A 95 6.58 -5.95 -28.55
N VAL A 96 6.93 -7.23 -28.44
CA VAL A 96 6.17 -8.25 -27.71
C VAL A 96 7.05 -8.87 -26.63
N SER A 97 6.49 -9.11 -25.46
CA SER A 97 7.17 -9.88 -24.40
C SER A 97 6.32 -11.06 -23.95
N VAL A 98 6.91 -12.25 -23.99
CA VAL A 98 6.26 -13.53 -23.67
C VAL A 98 6.86 -14.11 -22.38
N ALA A 99 6.02 -14.43 -21.41
CA ALA A 99 6.37 -15.08 -20.15
C ALA A 99 5.60 -16.40 -19.99
N GLY A 100 5.93 -17.19 -18.97
CA GLY A 100 5.26 -18.45 -18.68
C GLY A 100 3.91 -18.29 -17.94
N ALA A 101 3.71 -19.09 -16.90
CA ALA A 101 2.40 -19.35 -16.31
C ALA A 101 1.71 -18.13 -15.67
N ARG A 102 2.47 -17.20 -15.07
CA ARG A 102 1.92 -16.09 -14.27
C ARG A 102 2.79 -14.85 -14.35
N ARG A 103 2.19 -13.70 -14.65
CA ARG A 103 2.89 -12.42 -14.84
C ARG A 103 2.36 -11.31 -13.94
N GLY A 104 3.27 -10.48 -13.43
CA GLY A 104 2.94 -9.27 -12.66
C GLY A 104 2.78 -9.50 -11.16
N LYS A 105 3.36 -10.57 -10.60
CA LYS A 105 3.26 -10.92 -9.18
C LYS A 105 3.93 -9.87 -8.28
N GLY A 106 3.32 -9.59 -7.13
CA GLY A 106 3.94 -8.85 -6.04
C GLY A 106 3.42 -7.42 -5.94
N SER A 107 4.31 -6.44 -5.98
CA SER A 107 3.98 -5.03 -5.75
C SER A 107 3.05 -4.48 -6.85
N SER A 108 2.05 -3.69 -6.46
CA SER A 108 1.11 -2.98 -7.35
C SER A 108 1.72 -1.84 -8.17
N ARG A 109 3.05 -1.75 -8.23
CA ARG A 109 3.78 -0.63 -8.85
C ARG A 109 3.48 -0.55 -10.35
N GLU A 110 2.95 0.58 -10.78
CA GLU A 110 2.68 0.85 -12.19
C GLU A 110 3.97 1.14 -12.99
N ALA A 111 5.08 1.40 -12.29
CA ALA A 111 6.42 1.49 -12.87
C ALA A 111 6.75 0.28 -13.77
N SER A 112 6.27 -0.92 -13.43
CA SER A 112 6.57 -2.15 -14.18
C SER A 112 5.95 -2.17 -15.59
N PRO A 113 4.61 -2.12 -15.75
CA PRO A 113 4.02 -2.05 -17.09
C PRO A 113 4.40 -0.76 -17.83
N PHE A 114 4.65 0.34 -17.11
CA PHE A 114 5.12 1.56 -17.76
C PHE A 114 6.57 1.44 -18.27
N ALA A 115 7.45 0.71 -17.59
CA ALA A 115 8.80 0.41 -18.08
C ALA A 115 8.75 -0.42 -19.36
N GLU A 116 7.89 -1.44 -19.42
CA GLU A 116 7.67 -2.26 -20.63
C GLU A 116 7.19 -1.40 -21.79
N LEU A 117 6.16 -0.58 -21.56
CA LEU A 117 5.63 0.34 -22.56
C LEU A 117 6.70 1.35 -23.05
N SER A 118 7.48 1.89 -22.12
CA SER A 118 8.55 2.86 -22.40
C SER A 118 9.75 2.24 -23.11
N ALA A 119 9.98 0.93 -22.94
CA ALA A 119 11.00 0.19 -23.66
C ALA A 119 10.60 -0.14 -25.11
N GLY A 120 9.33 0.07 -25.48
CA GLY A 120 8.82 -0.21 -26.82
C GLY A 120 7.88 -1.42 -26.89
N ILE A 121 7.67 -2.14 -25.79
CA ILE A 121 6.70 -3.23 -25.73
C ILE A 121 5.28 -2.66 -25.91
N ARG A 122 4.47 -3.37 -26.69
CA ARG A 122 3.07 -3.04 -27.01
C ARG A 122 2.12 -4.17 -26.64
N LEU A 123 2.62 -5.39 -26.57
CA LEU A 123 1.88 -6.58 -26.14
C LEU A 123 2.70 -7.41 -25.16
N VAL A 124 2.04 -7.87 -24.10
CA VAL A 124 2.55 -8.88 -23.19
C VAL A 124 1.70 -10.14 -23.28
N ILE A 125 2.36 -11.30 -23.37
CA ILE A 125 1.72 -12.62 -23.43
C ILE A 125 2.18 -13.46 -22.22
N ALA A 126 1.25 -14.12 -21.55
CA ALA A 126 1.48 -15.06 -20.45
C ALA A 126 0.22 -15.93 -20.27
N GLU A 127 0.32 -17.09 -19.61
CA GLU A 127 -0.88 -17.93 -19.38
C GLU A 127 -1.88 -17.27 -18.41
N SER A 128 -1.40 -16.39 -17.53
CA SER A 128 -2.24 -15.60 -16.63
C SER A 128 -1.57 -14.30 -16.17
N PHE A 129 -2.38 -13.32 -15.77
CA PHE A 129 -1.94 -12.02 -15.28
C PHE A 129 -2.48 -11.74 -13.87
N GLU A 130 -1.69 -11.08 -13.04
CA GLU A 130 -2.21 -10.49 -11.81
C GLU A 130 -3.18 -9.36 -12.11
N ARG A 131 -4.35 -9.38 -11.46
CA ARG A 131 -5.44 -8.40 -11.64
C ARG A 131 -4.95 -6.94 -11.66
N ILE A 132 -4.10 -6.54 -10.71
CA ILE A 132 -3.63 -5.15 -10.61
C ILE A 132 -2.66 -4.82 -11.75
N TYR A 133 -1.76 -5.74 -12.10
CA TYR A 133 -0.85 -5.53 -13.22
C TYR A 133 -1.62 -5.43 -14.54
N GLN A 134 -2.62 -6.30 -14.76
CA GLN A 134 -3.49 -6.25 -15.94
C GLN A 134 -4.27 -4.94 -16.02
N GLN A 135 -4.87 -4.49 -14.91
CA GLN A 135 -5.57 -3.20 -14.84
C GLN A 135 -4.64 -2.02 -15.19
N ASN A 136 -3.40 -2.02 -14.69
CA ASN A 136 -2.40 -1.02 -15.03
C ASN A 136 -2.04 -1.08 -16.52
N CYS A 137 -1.92 -2.28 -17.11
CA CYS A 137 -1.70 -2.45 -18.54
C CYS A 137 -2.84 -1.83 -19.36
N GLN A 138 -4.10 -2.14 -19.02
CA GLN A 138 -5.28 -1.56 -19.64
C GLN A 138 -5.30 -0.03 -19.51
N ASN A 139 -4.99 0.50 -18.33
CA ASN A 139 -4.97 1.94 -18.08
C ASN A 139 -3.91 2.65 -18.95
N LEU A 140 -2.72 2.05 -19.08
CA LEU A 140 -1.61 2.57 -19.89
C LEU A 140 -1.80 2.37 -21.39
N GLY A 141 -2.65 1.44 -21.82
CA GLY A 141 -2.77 1.01 -23.20
C GLY A 141 -1.74 -0.04 -23.63
N LEU A 142 -1.13 -0.75 -22.68
CA LEU A 142 -0.31 -1.94 -22.93
C LEU A 142 -1.24 -3.15 -23.10
N LEU A 143 -1.21 -3.81 -24.26
CA LEU A 143 -2.10 -4.93 -24.55
C LEU A 143 -1.64 -6.19 -23.80
N THR A 144 -2.60 -6.99 -23.34
CA THR A 144 -2.37 -8.28 -22.69
C THR A 144 -3.11 -9.37 -23.45
N SER A 145 -2.55 -10.57 -23.56
CA SER A 145 -3.26 -11.74 -24.09
C SER A 145 -2.75 -13.04 -23.46
N THR A 146 -3.64 -14.03 -23.31
CA THR A 146 -3.29 -15.40 -22.93
C THR A 146 -3.06 -16.31 -24.15
N ASP A 147 -3.37 -15.82 -25.35
CA ASP A 147 -3.27 -16.59 -26.59
C ASP A 147 -1.84 -16.56 -27.17
N PHE A 148 -1.07 -17.62 -26.91
CA PHE A 148 0.25 -17.81 -27.50
C PHE A 148 0.21 -17.99 -29.04
N GLY A 149 -0.95 -18.32 -29.62
CA GLY A 149 -1.14 -18.39 -31.07
C GLY A 149 -0.94 -17.05 -31.77
N LEU A 150 -1.03 -15.93 -31.04
CA LEU A 150 -0.75 -14.60 -31.58
C LEU A 150 0.71 -14.41 -32.00
N ILE A 151 1.66 -15.18 -31.44
CA ILE A 151 3.10 -15.06 -31.74
C ILE A 151 3.36 -15.21 -33.24
N GLU A 152 2.89 -16.31 -33.84
CA GLU A 152 3.15 -16.60 -35.26
C GLU A 152 2.34 -15.68 -36.18
N ARG A 153 1.14 -15.26 -35.76
CA ARG A 153 0.32 -14.30 -36.50
C ARG A 153 0.97 -12.92 -36.57
N ILE A 154 1.51 -12.45 -35.45
CA ILE A 154 2.25 -11.18 -35.38
C ILE A 154 3.53 -11.27 -36.21
N ARG A 155 4.26 -12.40 -36.16
CA ARG A 155 5.43 -12.64 -37.05
C ARG A 155 5.08 -12.60 -38.53
N ALA A 156 3.91 -13.08 -38.90
CA ALA A 156 3.41 -13.01 -40.27
C ALA A 156 2.97 -11.59 -40.69
N GLY A 157 3.02 -10.61 -39.78
CA GLY A 157 2.60 -9.23 -40.04
C GLY A 157 1.08 -9.05 -40.09
N GLU A 158 0.32 -9.98 -39.48
CA GLU A 158 -1.14 -9.89 -39.47
C GLU A 158 -1.65 -8.71 -38.64
N ALA A 159 -2.71 -8.06 -39.14
CA ALA A 159 -3.53 -7.17 -38.32
C ALA A 159 -4.36 -8.01 -37.34
N ILE A 160 -4.07 -7.91 -36.04
CA ILE A 160 -4.79 -8.68 -35.03
C ILE A 160 -6.07 -7.92 -34.63
N PRO A 161 -7.27 -8.52 -34.76
CA PRO A 161 -8.50 -7.90 -34.27
C PRO A 161 -8.41 -7.57 -32.78
N ILE A 162 -8.92 -6.40 -32.38
CA ILE A 162 -8.79 -5.92 -30.99
C ILE A 162 -9.43 -6.91 -29.99
N GLU A 163 -10.44 -7.68 -30.41
CA GLU A 163 -11.13 -8.69 -29.62
C GLU A 163 -10.19 -9.76 -29.04
N ALA A 164 -9.05 -10.02 -29.69
CA ALA A 164 -8.03 -10.95 -29.19
C ALA A 164 -7.33 -10.48 -27.90
N PHE A 165 -7.53 -9.22 -27.51
CA PHE A 165 -6.95 -8.60 -26.31
C PHE A 165 -8.01 -8.22 -25.26
N LEU A 166 -9.28 -8.59 -25.47
CA LEU A 166 -10.41 -8.23 -24.61
C LEU A 166 -10.89 -9.39 -23.72
N GLU A 167 -10.14 -10.50 -23.68
CA GLU A 167 -10.45 -11.61 -22.79
C GLU A 167 -10.53 -11.12 -21.33
N ASP A 168 -11.58 -11.57 -20.62
CA ASP A 168 -11.89 -11.21 -19.22
C ASP A 168 -12.10 -9.71 -18.93
N CYS A 169 -12.26 -8.88 -19.96
CA CYS A 169 -12.62 -7.47 -19.79
C CYS A 169 -14.12 -7.31 -19.52
N ASP A 170 -14.46 -6.52 -18.49
CA ASP A 170 -15.82 -5.98 -18.38
C ASP A 170 -16.10 -4.94 -19.49
N ALA A 171 -17.38 -4.59 -19.70
CA ALA A 171 -17.76 -3.66 -20.77
C ALA A 171 -17.05 -2.30 -20.72
N LEU A 172 -16.69 -1.80 -19.53
CA LEU A 172 -15.95 -0.55 -19.38
C LEU A 172 -14.45 -0.77 -19.65
N SER A 173 -13.87 -1.87 -19.16
CA SER A 173 -12.50 -2.31 -19.52
C SER A 173 -12.33 -2.34 -21.03
N GLU A 174 -13.27 -2.96 -21.75
CA GLU A 174 -13.21 -3.10 -23.20
C GLU A 174 -13.16 -1.75 -23.91
N GLN A 175 -14.01 -0.80 -23.50
CA GLN A 175 -14.01 0.54 -24.07
C GLN A 175 -12.70 1.27 -23.83
N ILE A 176 -12.09 1.09 -22.65
CA ILE A 176 -10.79 1.67 -22.31
C ILE A 176 -9.70 1.10 -23.21
N VAL A 177 -9.62 -0.22 -23.35
CA VAL A 177 -8.64 -0.87 -24.22
C VAL A 177 -8.84 -0.45 -25.69
N ARG A 178 -10.08 -0.41 -26.18
CA ARG A 178 -10.41 0.09 -27.54
C ARG A 178 -10.08 1.57 -27.75
N CYS A 179 -9.91 2.36 -26.69
CA CYS A 179 -9.45 3.74 -26.78
C CYS A 179 -7.93 3.89 -26.61
N GLY A 180 -7.19 2.78 -26.53
CA GLY A 180 -5.74 2.78 -26.32
C GLY A 180 -5.32 3.16 -24.89
N GLY A 181 -6.21 2.96 -23.92
CA GLY A 181 -5.97 3.23 -22.51
C GLY A 181 -6.88 4.30 -21.91
N LEU A 182 -6.72 4.53 -20.60
CA LEU A 182 -7.64 5.35 -19.80
C LEU A 182 -7.65 6.81 -20.24
N PHE A 183 -6.50 7.36 -20.61
CA PHE A 183 -6.43 8.73 -21.12
C PHE A 183 -7.13 8.90 -22.48
N GLY A 184 -6.95 7.94 -23.40
CA GLY A 184 -7.64 7.96 -24.69
C GLY A 184 -9.16 7.85 -24.51
N PHE A 185 -9.61 6.99 -23.59
CA PHE A 185 -11.02 6.89 -23.22
C PHE A 185 -11.56 8.23 -22.68
N ASN A 186 -10.86 8.84 -21.73
CA ASN A 186 -11.31 10.07 -21.10
C ASN A 186 -11.29 11.28 -22.05
N GLN A 187 -10.35 11.34 -22.98
CA GLN A 187 -10.36 12.38 -24.02
C GLN A 187 -11.67 12.34 -24.81
N ARG A 188 -12.12 11.15 -25.22
CA ARG A 188 -13.36 10.96 -25.98
C ARG A 188 -14.60 11.18 -25.09
N ARG A 189 -14.54 10.75 -23.83
CA ARG A 189 -15.60 11.01 -22.83
C ARG A 189 -15.80 12.51 -22.60
N LEU A 190 -14.73 13.26 -22.38
CA LEU A 190 -14.79 14.71 -22.15
C LEU A 190 -15.20 15.49 -23.42
N ALA A 191 -14.95 14.93 -24.61
CA ALA A 191 -15.46 15.45 -25.87
C ALA A 191 -16.95 15.13 -26.13
N GLY A 192 -17.59 14.31 -25.29
CA GLY A 192 -18.98 13.86 -25.46
C GLY A 192 -19.18 12.75 -26.50
N GLU A 193 -18.09 12.14 -26.99
CA GLU A 193 -18.15 11.02 -27.93
C GLU A 193 -18.52 9.69 -27.26
N LEU A 194 -18.24 9.57 -25.96
CA LEU A 194 -18.52 8.39 -25.14
C LEU A 194 -19.22 8.83 -23.85
N SER A 195 -20.12 7.97 -23.36
CA SER A 195 -20.75 8.10 -22.04
C SER A 195 -20.40 6.89 -21.19
N VAL A 196 -20.19 7.11 -19.90
CA VAL A 196 -20.04 6.01 -18.93
C VAL A 196 -21.45 5.49 -18.61
N PRO A 197 -21.78 4.22 -18.90
CA PRO A 197 -23.07 3.66 -18.52
C PRO A 197 -23.17 3.62 -16.98
N LEU A 198 -24.33 3.97 -16.45
CA LEU A 198 -24.63 3.85 -15.02
C LEU A 198 -25.36 2.53 -14.75
N PRO A 199 -25.17 1.90 -13.58
CA PRO A 199 -25.93 0.72 -13.22
C PRO A 199 -27.43 1.00 -13.11
N GLU A 200 -28.25 0.14 -13.71
CA GLU A 200 -29.72 0.22 -13.73
C GLU A 200 -30.35 -0.91 -12.93
N HIS A 201 -30.03 -0.99 -11.63
CA HIS A 201 -30.63 -1.96 -10.73
C HIS A 201 -31.87 -1.38 -10.03
N PRO A 202 -32.94 -2.19 -9.79
CA PRO A 202 -34.05 -1.74 -8.94
C PRO A 202 -33.56 -1.46 -7.51
N ALA A 203 -34.25 -0.56 -6.82
CA ALA A 203 -33.97 -0.29 -5.41
C ALA A 203 -34.02 -1.59 -4.59
N GLY A 204 -33.06 -1.77 -3.69
CA GLY A 204 -32.95 -2.94 -2.84
C GLY A 204 -31.93 -2.74 -1.73
N PRO A 205 -31.80 -3.70 -0.81
CA PRO A 205 -30.86 -3.59 0.30
C PRO A 205 -29.42 -3.50 -0.21
N MET A 206 -28.62 -2.70 0.48
CA MET A 206 -27.21 -2.45 0.18
C MET A 206 -26.37 -2.43 1.45
N THR A 207 -25.15 -2.94 1.35
CA THR A 207 -24.09 -2.76 2.34
C THR A 207 -23.72 -1.28 2.47
N TYR A 208 -22.97 -0.88 3.51
CA TYR A 208 -22.64 0.53 3.65
C TYR A 208 -21.76 1.03 2.48
N GLY A 209 -20.80 0.21 2.05
CA GLY A 209 -19.95 0.49 0.90
C GLY A 209 -20.73 0.70 -0.40
N GLU A 210 -21.71 -0.17 -0.67
CA GLU A 210 -22.60 -0.03 -1.84
C GLU A 210 -23.43 1.26 -1.78
N LYS A 211 -23.95 1.65 -0.60
CA LYS A 211 -24.69 2.91 -0.45
C LYS A 211 -23.83 4.13 -0.74
N LEU A 212 -22.57 4.13 -0.30
CA LEU A 212 -21.62 5.21 -0.60
C LEU A 212 -21.43 5.35 -2.11
N LEU A 213 -21.24 4.23 -2.82
CA LEU A 213 -21.08 4.21 -4.28
C LEU A 213 -22.36 4.62 -5.01
N ALA A 214 -23.52 4.06 -4.65
CA ALA A 214 -24.80 4.41 -5.27
C ALA A 214 -25.10 5.91 -5.13
N ARG A 215 -24.84 6.49 -3.96
CA ARG A 215 -25.03 7.91 -3.70
C ARG A 215 -24.04 8.78 -4.48
N ALA A 216 -22.78 8.38 -4.58
CA ALA A 216 -21.76 9.09 -5.36
C ALA A 216 -22.07 9.08 -6.88
N LEU A 217 -22.69 8.01 -7.36
CA LEU A 217 -23.12 7.85 -8.76
C LEU A 217 -24.50 8.47 -9.06
N GLY A 218 -25.29 8.78 -8.03
CA GLY A 218 -26.65 9.27 -8.19
C GLY A 218 -27.64 8.21 -8.68
N VAL A 219 -27.36 6.92 -8.41
CA VAL A 219 -28.22 5.79 -8.80
C VAL A 219 -28.98 5.24 -7.59
N ALA A 220 -30.08 4.53 -7.83
CA ALA A 220 -30.87 3.93 -6.76
C ALA A 220 -30.13 2.78 -6.06
N CYS A 221 -29.26 2.09 -6.79
CA CYS A 221 -28.73 0.80 -6.39
C CYS A 221 -27.50 0.43 -7.21
N VAL A 222 -26.50 -0.18 -6.56
CA VAL A 222 -25.34 -0.81 -7.21
C VAL A 222 -25.23 -2.26 -6.77
N ARG A 223 -24.51 -3.07 -7.55
CA ARG A 223 -24.23 -4.48 -7.25
C ARG A 223 -22.75 -4.79 -7.45
N PRO A 224 -22.19 -5.75 -6.69
CA PRO A 224 -20.83 -6.20 -6.92
C PRO A 224 -20.64 -6.66 -8.37
N GLY A 225 -19.55 -6.21 -8.99
CA GLY A 225 -19.26 -6.45 -10.41
C GLY A 225 -19.62 -5.30 -11.35
N ASP A 226 -20.43 -4.32 -10.92
CA ASP A 226 -20.71 -3.13 -11.73
C ASP A 226 -19.42 -2.34 -12.00
N GLY A 227 -19.08 -2.11 -13.27
CA GLY A 227 -17.98 -1.24 -13.68
C GLY A 227 -18.42 0.23 -13.73
N VAL A 228 -17.81 1.09 -12.92
CA VAL A 228 -18.23 2.49 -12.72
C VAL A 228 -17.07 3.47 -12.71
N PHE A 229 -17.38 4.74 -12.96
CA PHE A 229 -16.51 5.86 -12.58
C PHE A 229 -17.13 6.58 -11.39
N VAL A 230 -16.47 6.52 -10.24
CA VAL A 230 -16.95 7.13 -9.00
C VAL A 230 -16.29 8.48 -8.80
N LYS A 231 -17.12 9.51 -8.58
CA LYS A 231 -16.63 10.85 -8.22
C LYS A 231 -15.93 10.79 -6.85
N THR A 232 -14.79 11.46 -6.76
CA THR A 232 -14.00 11.54 -5.53
C THR A 232 -14.14 12.91 -4.88
N ASP A 233 -14.33 12.93 -3.57
CA ASP A 233 -14.33 14.16 -2.77
C ASP A 233 -12.90 14.65 -2.48
N TRP A 234 -11.96 13.72 -2.35
CA TRP A 234 -10.55 14.01 -2.12
C TRP A 234 -9.65 13.13 -2.99
N ARG A 235 -8.60 13.74 -3.53
CA ARG A 235 -7.57 13.07 -4.34
C ARG A 235 -6.21 13.43 -3.78
N PHE A 236 -5.41 12.48 -3.35
CA PHE A 236 -4.07 12.79 -2.86
C PHE A 236 -2.96 11.88 -3.39
N SER A 237 -1.76 12.45 -3.44
CA SER A 237 -0.56 11.71 -3.78
C SER A 237 0.62 12.13 -2.90
N HIS A 238 1.72 11.41 -3.01
CA HIS A 238 2.93 11.65 -2.24
C HIS A 238 4.15 11.65 -3.16
N GLU A 239 5.30 12.11 -2.65
CA GLU A 239 6.48 12.46 -3.46
C GLU A 239 7.07 11.28 -4.24
N TYR A 240 6.70 10.06 -3.86
CA TYR A 240 7.12 8.84 -4.53
C TYR A 240 6.33 8.53 -5.82
N VAL A 241 5.09 9.04 -5.95
CA VAL A 241 4.18 8.74 -7.07
C VAL A 241 3.84 9.98 -7.89
N THR A 242 3.72 11.15 -7.25
CA THR A 242 3.38 12.41 -7.92
C THR A 242 4.22 12.68 -9.18
N PRO A 243 5.56 12.51 -9.18
CA PRO A 243 6.36 12.75 -10.38
C PRO A 243 5.96 11.90 -11.60
N MET A 244 5.56 10.64 -11.38
CA MET A 244 5.12 9.75 -12.45
C MET A 244 3.76 10.17 -12.99
N ALA A 245 2.83 10.54 -12.12
CA ALA A 245 1.52 11.07 -12.52
C ALA A 245 1.68 12.36 -13.35
N VAL A 246 2.59 13.26 -12.95
CA VAL A 246 2.93 14.47 -13.70
C VAL A 246 3.53 14.14 -15.07
N SER A 247 4.41 13.13 -15.13
CA SER A 247 4.96 12.63 -16.40
C SER A 247 3.87 12.12 -17.34
N PHE A 248 2.91 11.34 -16.82
CA PHE A 248 1.79 10.81 -17.60
C PHE A 248 0.88 11.91 -18.15
N LEU A 249 0.53 12.90 -17.33
CA LEU A 249 -0.22 14.08 -17.78
C LEU A 249 0.51 14.82 -18.90
N SER A 250 1.82 15.00 -18.76
CA SER A 250 2.65 15.70 -19.76
C SER A 250 2.69 14.97 -21.09
N ARG A 251 2.83 13.63 -21.05
CA ARG A 251 2.76 12.77 -22.22
C ARG A 251 1.40 12.86 -22.91
N HIS A 252 0.31 12.82 -22.14
CA HIS A 252 -1.04 12.91 -22.67
C HIS A 252 -1.31 14.25 -23.38
N LEU A 253 -0.78 15.36 -22.84
CA LEU A 253 -0.96 16.70 -23.39
C LEU A 253 0.00 17.03 -24.56
N GLY A 254 0.92 16.13 -24.93
CA GLY A 254 1.64 16.18 -26.20
C GLY A 254 2.77 17.22 -26.33
N SER A 255 3.27 17.83 -25.23
CA SER A 255 4.53 18.57 -25.32
C SER A 255 5.31 18.62 -23.99
N PRO A 256 6.66 18.64 -24.03
CA PRO A 256 7.48 18.97 -22.86
C PRO A 256 7.15 20.36 -22.29
N ALA A 257 6.67 21.30 -23.12
CA ALA A 257 6.19 22.60 -22.68
C ALA A 257 4.91 22.53 -21.83
N ALA A 258 4.14 21.42 -21.89
CA ALA A 258 3.00 21.17 -21.01
C ALA A 258 3.44 20.94 -19.54
N GLN A 259 4.68 20.49 -19.29
CA GLN A 259 5.24 20.47 -17.92
C GLN A 259 5.39 21.88 -17.33
N ALA A 260 5.58 22.88 -18.20
CA ALA A 260 5.76 24.28 -17.81
C ALA A 260 4.45 25.08 -17.76
N GLN A 261 3.32 24.49 -18.17
CA GLN A 261 2.03 25.16 -18.21
C GLN A 261 1.10 24.66 -17.09
N ARG A 262 0.19 25.54 -16.67
CA ARG A 262 -0.88 25.17 -15.76
C ARG A 262 -1.83 24.23 -16.51
N ILE A 263 -2.21 23.14 -15.86
CA ILE A 263 -3.14 22.16 -16.42
C ILE A 263 -4.52 22.49 -15.83
N ALA A 264 -5.57 22.38 -16.65
CA ALA A 264 -6.93 22.52 -16.16
C ALA A 264 -7.30 21.27 -15.34
N LEU A 265 -7.04 21.32 -14.04
CA LEU A 265 -7.39 20.24 -13.11
C LEU A 265 -8.83 20.41 -12.60
N HIS A 266 -9.51 19.28 -12.37
CA HIS A 266 -10.84 19.25 -11.78
C HIS A 266 -10.76 19.50 -10.27
N ASP A 267 -11.39 20.59 -9.84
CA ASP A 267 -11.46 21.03 -8.43
C ASP A 267 -10.10 20.92 -7.69
N PRO A 268 -9.14 21.80 -8.00
CA PRO A 268 -7.79 21.73 -7.42
C PRO A 268 -7.76 21.83 -5.89
N ALA A 269 -8.80 22.39 -5.26
CA ALA A 269 -8.90 22.54 -3.82
C ALA A 269 -9.11 21.21 -3.10
N SER A 270 -9.64 20.18 -3.78
CA SER A 270 -9.75 18.82 -3.27
C SER A 270 -8.57 17.91 -3.65
N ILE A 271 -7.49 18.48 -4.19
CA ILE A 271 -6.24 17.78 -4.48
C ILE A 271 -5.19 18.13 -3.41
N LEU A 272 -4.52 17.11 -2.87
CA LEU A 272 -3.45 17.27 -1.86
C LEU A 272 -2.20 16.49 -2.27
N CYS A 273 -1.03 17.01 -1.91
CA CYS A 273 0.24 16.29 -2.05
C CYS A 273 0.99 16.25 -0.72
N PHE A 274 1.79 15.20 -0.51
CA PHE A 274 2.50 14.95 0.75
C PHE A 274 3.99 14.64 0.52
N GLU A 275 4.87 15.14 1.39
CA GLU A 275 6.30 14.80 1.45
C GLU A 275 6.63 14.00 2.72
N ASP A 276 6.05 12.82 2.87
CA ASP A 276 6.15 12.00 4.07
C ASP A 276 6.99 10.72 3.90
N HIS A 277 7.20 10.25 2.68
CA HIS A 277 7.86 8.97 2.41
C HIS A 277 9.38 9.03 2.44
N LEU A 278 9.98 10.11 1.96
CA LEU A 278 11.42 10.26 1.74
C LEU A 278 12.03 11.39 2.58
N SER A 279 11.23 12.03 3.45
CA SER A 279 11.65 13.19 4.24
C SER A 279 12.83 12.91 5.17
N LEU A 280 12.94 11.69 5.69
CA LEU A 280 14.02 11.21 6.58
C LEU A 280 15.10 10.35 5.88
N LEU A 281 14.99 10.14 4.56
CA LEU A 281 15.87 9.20 3.83
C LEU A 281 17.37 9.54 3.98
N ALA A 282 17.69 10.85 3.99
CA ALA A 282 19.07 11.33 4.07
C ALA A 282 19.80 10.89 5.35
N GLU A 283 19.07 10.62 6.43
CA GLU A 283 19.61 10.22 7.73
C GLU A 283 20.02 8.74 7.78
N VAL A 284 19.46 7.91 6.91
CA VAL A 284 19.61 6.45 6.99
C VAL A 284 20.10 5.77 5.72
N ILE A 285 20.11 6.46 4.58
CA ILE A 285 20.56 5.88 3.32
C ILE A 285 22.03 5.45 3.41
N ASP A 286 22.29 4.19 3.05
CA ASP A 286 23.64 3.62 3.07
C ASP A 286 24.54 4.22 1.97
N GLU A 287 25.85 4.09 2.15
CA GLU A 287 26.86 4.67 1.25
C GLU A 287 26.79 4.09 -0.17
N LYS A 288 26.40 2.81 -0.32
CA LYS A 288 26.29 2.17 -1.65
C LYS A 288 25.15 2.79 -2.44
N LYS A 289 23.98 2.92 -1.83
CA LYS A 289 22.79 3.57 -2.42
C LYS A 289 23.05 5.05 -2.69
N ARG A 290 23.79 5.73 -1.81
CA ARG A 290 24.22 7.12 -2.03
C ARG A 290 25.15 7.23 -3.24
N ALA A 291 26.13 6.33 -3.38
CA ALA A 291 27.03 6.29 -4.53
C ALA A 291 26.31 6.01 -5.87
N LEU A 292 25.17 5.32 -5.83
CA LEU A 292 24.27 5.13 -6.97
C LEU A 292 23.41 6.36 -7.32
N GLY A 293 23.54 7.47 -6.59
CA GLY A 293 22.79 8.71 -6.83
C GLY A 293 21.33 8.65 -6.38
N LEU A 294 20.93 7.64 -5.59
CA LEU A 294 19.52 7.46 -5.19
C LEU A 294 19.00 8.58 -4.28
N LEU A 295 19.87 9.20 -3.48
CA LEU A 295 19.48 10.35 -2.66
C LEU A 295 19.15 11.57 -3.54
N ASP A 296 19.94 11.80 -4.58
CA ASP A 296 19.72 12.91 -5.51
C ASP A 296 18.45 12.67 -6.34
N ALA A 297 18.22 11.43 -6.78
CA ALA A 297 16.98 11.04 -7.45
C ALA A 297 15.75 11.24 -6.55
N ALA A 298 15.84 10.90 -5.26
CA ALA A 298 14.80 11.18 -4.27
C ALA A 298 14.53 12.69 -4.12
N GLY A 299 15.59 13.49 -4.06
CA GLY A 299 15.51 14.95 -4.03
C GLY A 299 14.83 15.53 -5.27
N GLN A 300 15.14 14.97 -6.46
CA GLN A 300 14.51 15.36 -7.71
C GLN A 300 13.01 15.05 -7.74
N MET A 301 12.61 13.85 -7.28
CA MET A 301 11.18 13.49 -7.16
C MET A 301 10.41 14.49 -6.29
N ALA A 302 10.95 14.80 -5.10
CA ALA A 302 10.35 15.80 -4.22
C ALA A 302 10.27 17.19 -4.90
N GLN A 303 11.31 17.58 -5.64
CA GLN A 303 11.31 18.86 -6.35
C GLN A 303 10.25 18.92 -7.45
N VAL A 304 10.07 17.86 -8.24
CA VAL A 304 9.02 17.78 -9.27
C VAL A 304 7.64 17.95 -8.66
N GLN A 305 7.38 17.30 -7.52
CA GLN A 305 6.12 17.49 -6.79
C GLN A 305 5.93 18.94 -6.33
N ARG A 306 6.94 19.55 -5.68
CA ARG A 306 6.85 20.95 -5.24
C ARG A 306 6.54 21.89 -6.38
N ASP A 307 7.25 21.74 -7.49
CA ASP A 307 7.07 22.62 -8.63
C ASP A 307 5.68 22.41 -9.25
N PHE A 308 5.20 21.16 -9.31
CA PHE A 308 3.83 20.87 -9.74
C PHE A 308 2.80 21.52 -8.83
N CYS A 309 2.90 21.33 -7.51
CA CYS A 309 1.97 21.93 -6.56
C CYS A 309 1.95 23.45 -6.66
N ALA A 310 3.12 24.09 -6.73
CA ALA A 310 3.25 25.54 -6.88
C ALA A 310 2.62 26.03 -8.19
N ARG A 311 2.87 25.33 -9.32
CA ARG A 311 2.28 25.69 -10.63
C ARG A 311 0.77 25.55 -10.67
N GLN A 312 0.22 24.49 -10.07
CA GLN A 312 -1.22 24.22 -10.12
C GLN A 312 -2.02 24.95 -9.03
N GLY A 313 -1.34 25.45 -7.99
CA GLY A 313 -1.98 26.00 -6.80
C GLY A 313 -2.56 24.92 -5.89
N ILE A 314 -1.94 23.74 -5.86
CA ILE A 314 -2.32 22.60 -5.02
C ILE A 314 -1.62 22.71 -3.67
N ARG A 315 -2.32 22.35 -2.59
CA ARG A 315 -1.72 22.31 -1.25
C ARG A 315 -0.74 21.15 -1.12
N LEU A 316 0.48 21.47 -0.72
CA LEU A 316 1.53 20.53 -0.36
C LEU A 316 1.70 20.50 1.16
N HIS A 317 1.55 19.33 1.76
CA HIS A 317 2.01 19.05 3.12
C HIS A 317 3.48 18.64 3.07
N GLY A 318 4.34 19.59 3.39
CA GLY A 318 5.78 19.49 3.15
C GLY A 318 6.57 19.00 4.36
N ARG A 319 7.88 19.30 4.31
CA ARG A 319 8.80 19.12 5.43
C ARG A 319 8.43 20.02 6.62
N SER A 320 8.56 19.49 7.83
CA SER A 320 8.35 20.26 9.07
C SER A 320 9.65 20.93 9.55
N ALA A 321 9.52 22.06 10.24
CA ALA A 321 10.63 22.75 10.91
C ALA A 321 11.25 21.90 12.04
N THR A 322 10.52 20.93 12.56
CA THR A 322 10.95 20.04 13.64
C THR A 322 11.62 18.75 13.14
N GLY A 323 11.88 18.67 11.82
CA GLY A 323 12.38 17.48 11.12
C GLY A 323 11.24 16.70 10.44
N GLY A 324 11.58 15.81 9.50
CA GLY A 324 10.57 14.98 8.82
C GLY A 324 9.54 15.78 7.99
N SER A 325 8.26 15.41 8.09
CA SER A 325 7.11 16.00 7.41
C SER A 325 6.08 16.58 8.40
N GLU A 326 5.07 17.30 7.89
CA GLU A 326 3.92 17.71 8.71
C GLU A 326 3.14 16.52 9.30
N GLY A 327 3.24 15.36 8.67
CA GLY A 327 2.58 14.12 9.06
C GLY A 327 2.51 13.10 7.95
N ILE A 328 2.15 11.88 8.33
CA ILE A 328 1.89 10.78 7.40
C ILE A 328 0.58 11.09 6.67
N CYS A 329 0.59 10.95 5.34
CA CYS A 329 -0.45 11.46 4.45
C CYS A 329 -1.86 11.09 4.89
N HIS A 330 -2.14 9.80 5.08
CA HIS A 330 -3.46 9.33 5.44
C HIS A 330 -3.83 9.57 6.93
N ALA A 331 -2.84 9.79 7.82
CA ALA A 331 -3.12 10.28 9.17
C ALA A 331 -3.61 11.73 9.11
N LEU A 332 -2.94 12.59 8.34
CA LEU A 332 -3.37 13.97 8.09
C LEU A 332 -4.73 14.02 7.38
N MET A 333 -4.99 13.12 6.42
CA MET A 333 -6.31 13.02 5.77
C MET A 333 -7.43 12.81 6.78
N THR A 334 -7.28 11.85 7.70
CA THR A 334 -8.25 11.60 8.78
C THR A 334 -8.33 12.75 9.77
N GLU A 335 -7.19 13.31 10.18
CA GLU A 335 -7.12 14.36 11.21
C GLU A 335 -7.69 15.70 10.74
N ARG A 336 -7.62 16.02 9.43
CA ARG A 336 -7.87 17.39 8.93
C ARG A 336 -8.90 17.49 7.80
N TYR A 337 -9.06 16.46 6.97
CA TYR A 337 -9.77 16.61 5.68
C TYR A 337 -11.05 15.78 5.58
N VAL A 338 -10.94 14.46 5.68
CA VAL A 338 -12.01 13.53 5.30
C VAL A 338 -13.22 13.64 6.22
N LEU A 339 -14.42 13.62 5.65
CA LEU A 339 -15.69 13.59 6.38
C LEU A 339 -16.45 12.27 6.09
N PRO A 340 -17.35 11.87 7.01
CA PRO A 340 -18.21 10.71 6.80
C PRO A 340 -19.03 10.83 5.51
N GLY A 341 -19.20 9.72 4.79
CA GLY A 341 -19.97 9.70 3.55
C GLY A 341 -19.19 10.08 2.28
N GLN A 342 -17.93 10.49 2.40
CA GLN A 342 -17.09 10.89 1.27
C GLN A 342 -16.39 9.71 0.58
N ILE A 343 -15.98 9.90 -0.67
CA ILE A 343 -15.13 9.00 -1.44
C ILE A 343 -13.72 9.61 -1.56
N VAL A 344 -12.70 8.84 -1.19
CA VAL A 344 -11.30 9.31 -1.15
C VAL A 344 -10.43 8.39 -1.98
N ALA A 345 -9.68 8.96 -2.93
CA ALA A 345 -8.65 8.24 -3.67
C ALA A 345 -7.26 8.76 -3.27
N GLY A 346 -6.34 7.84 -2.99
CA GLY A 346 -4.94 8.17 -2.70
C GLY A 346 -3.99 7.26 -3.45
N THR A 347 -2.77 7.71 -3.74
CA THR A 347 -1.75 6.85 -4.40
C THR A 347 -1.02 5.91 -3.44
N ASP A 348 -1.54 5.74 -2.23
CA ASP A 348 -0.99 4.87 -1.20
C ASP A 348 -2.01 3.78 -0.80
N SER A 349 -1.51 2.57 -0.53
CA SER A 349 -2.38 1.42 -0.19
C SER A 349 -3.12 1.60 1.12
N HIS A 350 -2.59 2.40 2.03
CA HIS A 350 -3.12 2.62 3.37
C HIS A 350 -4.04 3.84 3.45
N THR A 351 -4.45 4.41 2.31
CA THR A 351 -5.59 5.36 2.18
C THR A 351 -6.84 4.86 2.93
N THR A 352 -7.00 3.55 3.03
CA THR A 352 -8.02 2.81 3.80
C THR A 352 -8.11 3.24 5.28
N HIS A 353 -7.06 3.87 5.82
CA HIS A 353 -7.05 4.51 7.13
C HIS A 353 -8.24 5.46 7.36
N CYS A 354 -8.67 6.17 6.31
CA CYS A 354 -9.78 7.12 6.37
C CYS A 354 -11.16 6.45 6.54
N GLY A 355 -11.25 5.13 6.29
CA GLY A 355 -12.46 4.33 6.52
C GLY A 355 -12.97 4.34 7.96
N ALA A 356 -12.13 4.71 8.92
CA ALA A 356 -12.50 4.87 10.33
C ALA A 356 -13.53 5.99 10.57
N LEU A 357 -13.66 6.93 9.63
CA LEU A 357 -14.65 8.01 9.67
C LEU A 357 -15.92 7.68 8.87
N GLY A 358 -16.04 6.48 8.29
CA GLY A 358 -17.16 6.16 7.40
C GLY A 358 -17.04 6.78 6.01
N ALA A 359 -15.82 7.00 5.54
CA ALA A 359 -15.54 7.36 4.16
C ALA A 359 -15.09 6.13 3.37
N LEU A 360 -15.47 6.02 2.10
CA LEU A 360 -14.92 4.97 1.23
C LEU A 360 -13.57 5.45 0.69
N ALA A 361 -12.48 4.92 1.23
CA ALA A 361 -11.14 5.44 0.97
C ALA A 361 -10.20 4.34 0.48
N PHE A 362 -9.67 4.45 -0.73
CA PHE A 362 -8.89 3.36 -1.34
C PHE A 362 -7.68 3.86 -2.12
N GLY A 363 -6.68 2.97 -2.21
CA GLY A 363 -5.48 3.19 -3.01
C GLY A 363 -5.79 3.07 -4.51
N VAL A 364 -5.20 3.94 -5.33
CA VAL A 364 -5.29 3.88 -6.79
C VAL A 364 -3.90 3.97 -7.43
N GLY A 365 -3.82 3.51 -8.68
CA GLY A 365 -2.60 3.61 -9.49
C GLY A 365 -2.25 5.05 -9.88
N THR A 366 -1.10 5.20 -10.52
CA THR A 366 -0.60 6.48 -11.02
C THR A 366 -1.46 7.01 -12.16
N THR A 367 -1.83 6.15 -13.12
CA THR A 367 -2.70 6.55 -14.24
C THR A 367 -4.09 6.92 -13.75
N ASP A 368 -4.65 6.16 -12.81
CA ASP A 368 -5.96 6.49 -12.20
C ASP A 368 -5.91 7.82 -11.46
N MET A 369 -4.85 8.11 -10.69
CA MET A 369 -4.72 9.38 -9.99
C MET A 369 -4.55 10.56 -10.96
N ALA A 370 -3.70 10.41 -11.96
CA ALA A 370 -3.51 11.42 -12.99
C ALA A 370 -4.83 11.70 -13.74
N ASN A 371 -5.59 10.65 -14.06
CA ASN A 371 -6.93 10.79 -14.59
C ASN A 371 -7.87 11.54 -13.62
N ALA A 372 -7.90 11.12 -12.35
CA ALA A 372 -8.76 11.73 -11.34
C ALA A 372 -8.47 13.22 -11.13
N TRP A 373 -7.22 13.67 -11.30
CA TRP A 373 -6.88 15.09 -11.30
C TRP A 373 -7.49 15.86 -12.48
N LEU A 374 -7.68 15.22 -13.64
CA LEU A 374 -8.33 15.83 -14.80
C LEU A 374 -9.86 15.77 -14.73
N THR A 375 -10.42 14.69 -14.19
CA THR A 375 -11.85 14.37 -14.33
C THR A 375 -12.65 14.45 -13.02
N GLY A 376 -11.97 14.35 -11.87
CA GLY A 376 -12.61 14.27 -10.55
C GLY A 376 -13.14 12.89 -10.19
N ASP A 377 -12.99 11.89 -11.06
CA ASP A 377 -13.49 10.52 -10.88
C ASP A 377 -12.41 9.46 -11.07
N VAL A 378 -12.62 8.30 -10.48
CA VAL A 378 -11.75 7.11 -10.61
C VAL A 378 -12.56 5.93 -11.09
N ARG A 379 -11.91 5.08 -11.89
CA ARG A 379 -12.48 3.81 -12.32
C ARG A 379 -12.54 2.85 -11.13
N LEU A 380 -13.66 2.14 -10.99
CA LEU A 380 -13.87 1.14 -9.95
C LEU A 380 -14.79 0.03 -10.47
N THR A 381 -14.49 -1.22 -10.14
CA THR A 381 -15.49 -2.28 -10.17
C THR A 381 -16.06 -2.41 -8.76
N VAL A 382 -17.38 -2.29 -8.61
CA VAL A 382 -18.05 -2.36 -7.30
C VAL A 382 -17.64 -3.69 -6.63
N PRO A 383 -16.95 -3.65 -5.48
CA PRO A 383 -16.44 -4.85 -4.82
C PRO A 383 -17.55 -5.57 -4.04
N THR A 384 -17.34 -6.86 -3.76
CA THR A 384 -18.11 -7.54 -2.71
C THR A 384 -17.66 -7.07 -1.32
N THR A 385 -18.46 -7.34 -0.30
CA THR A 385 -18.17 -6.94 1.09
C THR A 385 -18.04 -8.17 2.00
N CYS A 386 -16.97 -8.22 2.79
CA CYS A 386 -16.81 -9.10 3.95
C CYS A 386 -17.17 -8.33 5.21
N LEU A 387 -18.18 -8.79 5.95
CA LEU A 387 -18.54 -8.24 7.25
C LEU A 387 -17.69 -8.90 8.35
N ILE A 388 -17.07 -8.10 9.18
CA ILE A 388 -16.41 -8.55 10.42
C ILE A 388 -17.26 -8.06 11.59
N GLN A 389 -17.98 -9.01 12.18
CA GLN A 389 -18.91 -8.78 13.28
C GLN A 389 -18.19 -9.03 14.61
N LEU A 390 -17.90 -7.95 15.33
CA LEU A 390 -17.06 -7.92 16.53
C LEU A 390 -17.92 -7.84 17.79
N HIS A 391 -18.05 -8.95 18.50
CA HIS A 391 -18.87 -9.10 19.72
C HIS A 391 -18.08 -8.75 20.98
N GLY A 392 -18.81 -8.44 22.06
CA GLY A 392 -18.21 -8.16 23.36
C GLY A 392 -17.39 -6.87 23.37
N GLN A 393 -16.30 -6.87 24.14
CA GLN A 393 -15.32 -5.79 24.24
C GLN A 393 -13.91 -6.40 24.38
N LEU A 394 -12.89 -5.67 23.94
CA LEU A 394 -11.50 -6.09 24.13
C LEU A 394 -11.11 -6.06 25.62
N GLY A 395 -10.33 -7.05 26.03
CA GLY A 395 -9.80 -7.14 27.40
C GLY A 395 -8.76 -6.06 27.71
N PRO A 396 -8.44 -5.83 29.00
CA PRO A 396 -7.39 -4.90 29.40
C PRO A 396 -6.03 -5.24 28.77
N GLY A 397 -5.35 -4.25 28.20
CA GLY A 397 -4.06 -4.42 27.54
C GLY A 397 -4.13 -4.96 26.11
N VAL A 398 -5.33 -5.19 25.59
CA VAL A 398 -5.60 -5.60 24.20
C VAL A 398 -6.12 -4.38 23.43
N SER A 399 -5.67 -4.24 22.18
CA SER A 399 -5.96 -3.10 21.33
C SER A 399 -6.46 -3.53 19.95
N ALA A 400 -6.92 -2.57 19.14
CA ALA A 400 -7.24 -2.81 17.74
C ALA A 400 -6.09 -3.47 16.94
N LYS A 401 -4.83 -3.22 17.33
CA LYS A 401 -3.69 -3.88 16.69
C LYS A 401 -3.69 -5.39 16.96
N ASP A 402 -3.99 -5.80 18.18
CA ASP A 402 -4.07 -7.22 18.53
C ASP A 402 -5.25 -7.90 17.81
N LEU A 403 -6.40 -7.22 17.75
CA LEU A 403 -7.56 -7.67 17.00
C LEU A 403 -7.27 -7.89 15.52
N VAL A 404 -6.63 -6.94 14.83
CA VAL A 404 -6.32 -7.14 13.40
C VAL A 404 -5.24 -8.20 13.15
N LEU A 405 -4.27 -8.38 14.05
CA LEU A 405 -3.34 -9.50 13.97
C LEU A 405 -4.03 -10.86 14.17
N HIS A 406 -5.06 -10.91 15.04
CA HIS A 406 -5.92 -12.09 15.15
C HIS A 406 -6.70 -12.34 13.86
N LEU A 407 -7.31 -11.30 13.27
CA LEU A 407 -8.06 -11.41 12.01
C LEU A 407 -7.19 -11.94 10.86
N LEU A 408 -5.95 -11.43 10.71
CA LEU A 408 -5.02 -11.85 9.67
C LEU A 408 -4.67 -13.35 9.75
N HIS A 409 -4.78 -13.97 10.92
CA HIS A 409 -4.56 -15.40 11.12
C HIS A 409 -5.77 -16.27 10.71
N LEU A 410 -6.97 -15.69 10.60
CA LEU A 410 -8.18 -16.45 10.33
C LEU A 410 -8.17 -17.07 8.91
N PRO A 411 -8.67 -18.30 8.72
CA PRO A 411 -8.57 -19.02 7.45
C PRO A 411 -9.10 -18.25 6.23
N TYR A 412 -10.23 -17.54 6.38
CA TYR A 412 -10.81 -16.78 5.27
C TYR A 412 -9.86 -15.69 4.74
N ILE A 413 -9.15 -15.02 5.67
CA ILE A 413 -8.22 -13.94 5.34
C ILE A 413 -6.88 -14.51 4.89
N ARG A 414 -6.32 -15.46 5.65
CA ARG A 414 -5.03 -16.09 5.35
C ARG A 414 -5.01 -16.80 3.99
N ASP A 415 -6.13 -17.41 3.60
CA ASP A 415 -6.27 -18.07 2.29
C ASP A 415 -6.53 -17.08 1.14
N GLY A 416 -6.52 -15.76 1.40
CA GLY A 416 -6.69 -14.71 0.38
C GLY A 416 -8.13 -14.52 -0.13
N ARG A 417 -9.14 -15.06 0.56
CA ARG A 417 -10.54 -14.98 0.07
C ARG A 417 -11.14 -13.59 0.21
N ALA A 418 -10.58 -12.75 1.08
CA ALA A 418 -10.97 -11.36 1.29
C ALA A 418 -10.32 -10.38 0.28
N ILE A 419 -9.48 -10.85 -0.64
CA ILE A 419 -8.76 -9.98 -1.58
C ILE A 419 -9.73 -9.17 -2.45
N GLY A 420 -9.54 -7.85 -2.48
CA GLY A 420 -10.33 -6.91 -3.26
C GLY A 420 -11.73 -6.62 -2.72
N GLN A 421 -12.10 -7.19 -1.57
CA GLN A 421 -13.39 -6.91 -0.93
C GLN A 421 -13.36 -5.63 -0.08
N ILE A 422 -14.52 -5.04 0.19
CA ILE A 422 -14.66 -4.08 1.28
C ILE A 422 -14.69 -4.88 2.59
N ILE A 423 -13.84 -4.50 3.55
CA ILE A 423 -13.84 -5.07 4.90
C ILE A 423 -14.65 -4.13 5.79
N GLU A 424 -15.92 -4.48 6.01
CA GLU A 424 -16.82 -3.71 6.86
C GLU A 424 -16.73 -4.23 8.29
N TYR A 425 -16.38 -3.37 9.25
CA TYR A 425 -16.33 -3.75 10.67
C TYR A 425 -17.57 -3.23 11.40
N ALA A 426 -18.26 -4.12 12.10
CA ALA A 426 -19.46 -3.81 12.85
C ALA A 426 -19.47 -4.51 14.22
N GLY A 427 -20.45 -4.18 15.05
CA GLY A 427 -20.66 -4.82 16.35
C GLY A 427 -20.25 -3.96 17.56
N PRO A 428 -20.65 -4.38 18.76
CA PRO A 428 -20.48 -3.60 19.99
C PRO A 428 -19.02 -3.28 20.33
N ALA A 429 -18.06 -4.15 19.97
CA ALA A 429 -16.66 -3.90 20.26
C ALA A 429 -16.13 -2.70 19.44
N VAL A 430 -16.56 -2.52 18.19
CA VAL A 430 -16.18 -1.36 17.36
C VAL A 430 -16.66 -0.05 17.99
N ALA A 431 -17.87 -0.07 18.56
CA ALA A 431 -18.45 1.09 19.21
C ALA A 431 -17.64 1.56 20.44
N SER A 432 -16.87 0.68 21.09
CA SER A 432 -15.97 1.04 22.20
C SER A 432 -14.57 1.47 21.79
N LEU A 433 -14.17 1.22 20.54
CA LEU A 433 -12.87 1.65 20.02
C LEU A 433 -12.86 3.14 19.73
N SER A 434 -11.78 3.83 20.10
CA SER A 434 -11.56 5.22 19.65
C SER A 434 -11.38 5.29 18.14
N THR A 435 -11.58 6.47 17.55
CA THR A 435 -11.33 6.69 16.12
C THR A 435 -9.90 6.35 15.71
N ASP A 436 -8.90 6.59 16.57
CA ASP A 436 -7.51 6.20 16.32
C ASP A 436 -7.39 4.67 16.25
N GLU A 437 -8.06 3.92 17.13
CA GLU A 437 -8.07 2.45 17.07
C GLU A 437 -8.81 1.89 15.86
N ARG A 438 -9.95 2.50 15.52
CA ARG A 438 -10.69 2.21 14.28
C ARG A 438 -9.81 2.41 13.06
N ALA A 439 -9.01 3.47 13.05
CA ALA A 439 -8.07 3.75 11.97
C ALA A 439 -6.96 2.69 11.89
N THR A 440 -6.54 2.07 12.99
CA THR A 440 -5.65 0.91 12.93
C THR A 440 -6.31 -0.29 12.23
N LEU A 441 -7.59 -0.58 12.50
CA LEU A 441 -8.34 -1.65 11.82
C LEU A 441 -8.51 -1.38 10.32
N THR A 442 -9.00 -0.19 9.96
CA THR A 442 -9.29 0.11 8.55
C THR A 442 -8.02 0.27 7.73
N ASN A 443 -6.95 0.79 8.33
CA ASN A 443 -5.64 0.86 7.71
C ASN A 443 -5.09 -0.53 7.36
N MET A 444 -5.10 -1.47 8.32
CA MET A 444 -4.62 -2.84 8.10
C MET A 444 -5.57 -3.72 7.29
N ALA A 445 -6.70 -3.19 6.79
CA ALA A 445 -7.47 -3.86 5.75
C ALA A 445 -6.63 -4.09 4.47
N ALA A 446 -5.61 -3.25 4.24
CA ALA A 446 -4.63 -3.47 3.17
C ALA A 446 -3.86 -4.79 3.35
N GLU A 447 -3.51 -5.16 4.59
CA GLU A 447 -2.84 -6.44 4.90
C GLU A 447 -3.80 -7.63 4.86
N ILE A 448 -5.11 -7.42 5.08
CA ILE A 448 -6.15 -8.44 4.83
C ILE A 448 -6.29 -8.74 3.32
N GLY A 449 -5.77 -7.85 2.47
CA GLY A 449 -5.96 -7.86 1.02
C GLY A 449 -7.24 -7.15 0.56
N GLY A 450 -7.98 -6.55 1.49
CA GLY A 450 -9.19 -5.78 1.18
C GLY A 450 -8.89 -4.55 0.32
N MET A 451 -9.87 -4.14 -0.48
CA MET A 451 -9.83 -2.86 -1.21
C MET A 451 -9.83 -1.68 -0.25
N THR A 452 -10.63 -1.78 0.82
CA THR A 452 -10.67 -0.81 1.92
C THR A 452 -11.21 -1.44 3.19
N GLY A 453 -10.89 -0.85 4.34
CA GLY A 453 -11.64 -1.03 5.57
C GLY A 453 -12.70 0.05 5.72
N LEU A 454 -13.85 -0.28 6.32
CA LEU A 454 -14.96 0.66 6.46
C LEU A 454 -15.67 0.45 7.80
N ILE A 455 -15.93 1.56 8.50
CA ILE A 455 -16.70 1.58 9.74
C ILE A 455 -17.79 2.63 9.60
N ALA A 456 -19.05 2.24 9.82
CA ALA A 456 -20.17 3.18 9.79
C ALA A 456 -19.98 4.29 10.86
N PRO A 457 -20.23 5.57 10.50
CA PRO A 457 -20.02 6.67 11.42
C PRO A 457 -21.03 6.64 12.57
N ASP A 458 -20.57 6.94 13.77
CA ASP A 458 -21.37 6.89 14.99
C ASP A 458 -21.04 8.05 15.96
N ARG A 459 -21.40 7.90 17.24
CA ARG A 459 -21.13 8.90 18.29
C ARG A 459 -19.64 9.15 18.51
N GLU A 460 -18.80 8.13 18.34
CA GLU A 460 -17.35 8.29 18.47
C GLU A 460 -16.78 9.06 17.27
N THR A 461 -17.28 8.82 16.06
CA THR A 461 -16.94 9.63 14.89
C THR A 461 -17.33 11.10 15.11
N GLN A 462 -18.55 11.35 15.63
CA GLN A 462 -18.99 12.69 16.01
C GLN A 462 -18.09 13.33 17.08
N ARG A 463 -17.71 12.58 18.13
CA ARG A 463 -16.79 13.05 19.18
C ARG A 463 -15.46 13.46 18.57
N PHE A 464 -14.85 12.60 17.75
CA PHE A 464 -13.57 12.87 17.11
C PHE A 464 -13.61 14.15 16.27
N LEU A 465 -14.62 14.29 15.40
CA LEU A 465 -14.75 15.47 14.53
C LEU A 465 -14.95 16.76 15.34
N ARG A 466 -15.78 16.73 16.39
CA ARG A 466 -16.00 17.89 17.26
C ARG A 466 -14.73 18.26 18.02
N GLU A 467 -14.08 17.30 18.67
CA GLU A 467 -12.94 17.56 19.55
C GLU A 467 -11.65 17.87 18.81
N ARG A 468 -11.39 17.19 17.69
CA ARG A 468 -10.14 17.36 16.92
C ARG A 468 -10.21 18.51 15.92
N ARG A 469 -11.41 18.79 15.38
CA ARG A 469 -11.58 19.68 14.22
C ARG A 469 -12.62 20.77 14.41
N GLY A 470 -13.39 20.76 15.50
CA GLY A 470 -14.49 21.71 15.70
C GLY A 470 -15.65 21.53 14.70
N VAL A 471 -15.78 20.35 14.10
CA VAL A 471 -16.82 20.06 13.10
C VAL A 471 -18.03 19.43 13.78
N ASP A 472 -19.18 20.10 13.70
CA ASP A 472 -20.46 19.58 14.15
C ASP A 472 -21.04 18.63 13.08
N PHE A 473 -20.93 17.34 13.33
CA PHE A 473 -21.44 16.27 12.48
C PHE A 473 -22.52 15.47 13.21
N ALA A 474 -23.55 15.04 12.50
CA ALA A 474 -24.57 14.12 13.00
C ALA A 474 -24.74 12.95 12.01
N PRO A 475 -24.54 11.69 12.43
CA PRO A 475 -24.77 10.54 11.55
C PRO A 475 -26.20 10.50 11.02
N GLU A 476 -26.34 10.36 9.70
CA GLU A 476 -27.64 10.23 9.05
C GLU A 476 -28.10 8.75 9.01
N PRO A 477 -29.41 8.46 8.96
CA PRO A 477 -29.93 7.08 8.97
C PRO A 477 -29.41 6.18 7.84
N TRP A 478 -29.00 6.77 6.72
CA TRP A 478 -28.48 6.06 5.56
C TRP A 478 -27.02 5.61 5.71
N MET A 479 -26.28 6.18 6.67
CA MET A 479 -24.84 5.94 6.87
C MET A 479 -24.55 4.62 7.61
N ARG A 480 -25.12 3.53 7.10
CA ARG A 480 -24.98 2.14 7.58
C ARG A 480 -25.56 1.18 6.54
N GLY A 481 -25.12 -0.07 6.54
CA GLY A 481 -25.74 -1.12 5.74
C GLY A 481 -27.23 -1.34 6.07
N ASP A 482 -28.00 -1.81 5.11
CA ASP A 482 -29.37 -2.28 5.34
C ASP A 482 -29.38 -3.62 6.09
N ALA A 483 -30.48 -3.88 6.81
CA ALA A 483 -30.64 -5.12 7.58
C ALA A 483 -30.57 -6.39 6.71
N GLU A 484 -31.01 -6.30 5.46
CA GLU A 484 -31.04 -7.40 4.49
C GLU A 484 -29.91 -7.28 3.44
N ALA A 485 -28.86 -6.49 3.72
CA ALA A 485 -27.72 -6.37 2.83
C ALA A 485 -27.00 -7.72 2.66
N CYS A 486 -26.58 -8.03 1.43
CA CYS A 486 -25.85 -9.25 1.14
C CYS A 486 -24.35 -9.05 1.32
N TYR A 487 -23.73 -9.87 2.17
CA TYR A 487 -22.28 -9.93 2.36
C TYR A 487 -21.74 -11.20 1.72
N ALA A 488 -20.58 -11.11 1.05
CA ALA A 488 -19.91 -12.28 0.49
C ALA A 488 -19.45 -13.26 1.58
N HIS A 489 -19.13 -12.73 2.75
CA HIS A 489 -18.83 -13.51 3.94
C HIS A 489 -19.08 -12.70 5.22
N VAL A 490 -19.37 -13.41 6.32
CA VAL A 490 -19.48 -12.82 7.65
C VAL A 490 -18.51 -13.57 8.57
N ILE A 491 -17.58 -12.84 9.16
CA ILE A 491 -16.62 -13.33 10.15
C ILE A 491 -17.10 -12.85 11.52
N GLU A 492 -17.45 -13.80 12.38
CA GLU A 492 -17.90 -13.55 13.75
C GLU A 492 -16.70 -13.68 14.71
N VAL A 493 -16.44 -12.66 15.53
CA VAL A 493 -15.31 -12.67 16.48
C VAL A 493 -15.78 -12.29 17.87
N ASP A 494 -15.50 -13.15 18.85
CA ASP A 494 -15.62 -12.81 20.27
C ASP A 494 -14.38 -12.04 20.73
N CYS A 495 -14.52 -10.73 20.93
CA CYS A 495 -13.40 -9.87 21.30
C CYS A 495 -12.94 -10.07 22.75
N ALA A 496 -13.76 -10.68 23.61
CA ALA A 496 -13.38 -10.92 25.01
C ALA A 496 -12.32 -12.02 25.13
N GLY A 497 -12.26 -12.94 24.18
CA GLY A 497 -11.27 -14.01 24.12
C GLY A 497 -9.94 -13.63 23.45
N ILE A 498 -9.80 -12.40 22.94
CA ILE A 498 -8.58 -11.95 22.28
C ILE A 498 -7.56 -11.57 23.35
N GLU A 499 -6.37 -12.14 23.23
CA GLU A 499 -5.19 -11.84 24.04
C GLU A 499 -4.25 -10.88 23.29
N PRO A 500 -3.22 -10.29 23.94
CA PRO A 500 -2.16 -9.60 23.22
C PRO A 500 -1.57 -10.50 22.12
N MET A 501 -1.47 -9.97 20.91
CA MET A 501 -1.06 -10.73 19.72
C MET A 501 0.31 -10.27 19.20
N LEU A 502 0.98 -11.20 18.54
CA LEU A 502 2.20 -11.00 17.76
C LEU A 502 1.94 -11.44 16.32
N ALA A 503 2.70 -10.88 15.36
CA ALA A 503 2.94 -11.54 14.08
C ALA A 503 4.42 -11.93 13.99
N MET A 504 4.69 -13.21 13.71
CA MET A 504 6.06 -13.72 13.52
C MET A 504 6.70 -13.16 12.25
N PRO A 505 8.03 -13.09 12.16
CA PRO A 505 8.75 -12.63 10.98
C PRO A 505 8.30 -13.28 9.68
N GLY A 506 8.33 -12.50 8.60
CA GLY A 506 8.09 -12.95 7.25
C GLY A 506 6.73 -12.57 6.68
N ASP A 507 5.67 -12.60 7.48
CA ASP A 507 4.30 -12.29 7.02
C ASP A 507 3.41 -11.77 8.16
N PRO A 508 2.64 -10.67 7.98
CA PRO A 508 1.69 -10.18 8.98
C PRO A 508 0.61 -11.19 9.38
N GLY A 509 0.28 -12.16 8.52
CA GLY A 509 -0.65 -13.27 8.77
C GLY A 509 -0.11 -14.38 9.67
N ASN A 510 1.18 -14.35 10.03
CA ASN A 510 1.79 -15.29 10.98
C ASN A 510 1.44 -14.92 12.44
N GLY A 511 0.16 -14.70 12.71
CA GLY A 511 -0.37 -14.30 14.01
C GLY A 511 -0.27 -15.39 15.08
N LEU A 512 0.07 -15.01 16.30
CA LEU A 512 -0.05 -15.85 17.51
C LEU A 512 -0.29 -14.99 18.76
N PRO A 513 -1.01 -15.49 19.77
CA PRO A 513 -1.06 -14.82 21.06
C PRO A 513 0.31 -14.87 21.74
N VAL A 514 0.64 -13.83 22.50
CA VAL A 514 1.92 -13.75 23.23
C VAL A 514 2.08 -14.96 24.17
N SER A 515 0.99 -15.42 24.78
CA SER A 515 0.95 -16.60 25.66
C SER A 515 1.34 -17.93 24.99
N ALA A 516 1.28 -18.01 23.65
CA ALA A 516 1.72 -19.18 22.90
C ALA A 516 3.23 -19.17 22.59
N LEU A 517 3.95 -18.09 22.93
CA LEU A 517 5.39 -17.99 22.73
C LEU A 517 6.12 -18.91 23.71
N ARG A 518 6.71 -20.00 23.20
CA ARG A 518 7.34 -21.05 24.03
C ARG A 518 8.71 -20.66 24.57
N GLU A 519 9.44 -19.82 23.85
CA GLU A 519 10.81 -19.43 24.16
C GLU A 519 10.93 -17.91 24.21
N ALA A 520 11.75 -17.42 25.13
CA ALA A 520 12.01 -16.00 25.26
C ALA A 520 12.77 -15.49 24.03
N VAL A 521 12.14 -14.61 23.25
CA VAL A 521 12.77 -13.96 22.09
C VAL A 521 13.40 -12.65 22.54
N ARG A 522 14.74 -12.62 22.64
CA ARG A 522 15.50 -11.38 22.89
C ARG A 522 15.31 -10.42 21.72
N ILE A 523 15.16 -9.13 22.02
CA ILE A 523 15.04 -8.07 20.99
C ILE A 523 16.25 -7.14 21.03
N ASP A 524 16.55 -6.50 19.90
CA ASP A 524 17.60 -5.46 19.78
C ASP A 524 17.00 -4.09 19.48
N ILE A 525 15.86 -4.05 18.78
CA ILE A 525 15.18 -2.81 18.40
C ILE A 525 13.70 -2.92 18.74
N ALA A 526 13.19 -1.87 19.39
CA ALA A 526 11.76 -1.62 19.49
C ALA A 526 11.41 -0.42 18.61
N TYR A 527 10.34 -0.51 17.83
CA TYR A 527 9.87 0.57 16.98
C TYR A 527 8.39 0.85 17.23
N GLY A 528 8.11 1.97 17.86
CA GLY A 528 6.76 2.53 17.99
C GLY A 528 6.55 3.64 16.95
N GLY A 529 5.41 3.66 16.30
CA GLY A 529 5.12 4.65 15.26
C GLY A 529 4.54 4.04 14.00
N SER A 530 4.77 4.67 12.83
CA SER A 530 4.00 4.46 11.60
C SER A 530 2.56 4.96 11.71
N CYS A 531 1.82 4.86 10.62
CA CYS A 531 0.41 5.19 10.60
C CYS A 531 -0.48 4.28 11.47
N THR A 532 -0.04 3.05 11.77
CA THR A 532 -0.74 2.15 12.71
C THR A 532 -0.40 2.37 14.16
N GLY A 533 0.78 2.93 14.47
CA GLY A 533 1.29 2.99 15.84
C GLY A 533 1.78 4.37 16.28
N GLY A 534 1.45 5.43 15.53
CA GLY A 534 1.91 6.80 15.76
C GLY A 534 0.77 7.81 16.03
N LYS A 535 -0.45 7.36 16.34
CA LYS A 535 -1.60 8.23 16.64
C LYS A 535 -1.65 8.57 18.13
N ARG A 536 -2.44 9.58 18.52
CA ARG A 536 -2.47 10.06 19.92
C ARG A 536 -2.80 8.93 20.91
N GLU A 537 -3.71 8.05 20.56
CA GLU A 537 -4.04 6.87 21.36
C GLU A 537 -2.88 5.86 21.48
N ASP A 538 -2.10 5.67 20.41
CA ASP A 538 -0.92 4.81 20.44
C ASP A 538 0.16 5.40 21.35
N LEU A 539 0.43 6.71 21.22
CA LEU A 539 1.38 7.46 22.04
C LEU A 539 1.02 7.43 23.53
N ARG A 540 -0.28 7.52 23.85
CA ARG A 540 -0.78 7.34 25.21
C ARG A 540 -0.44 5.94 25.76
N ARG A 541 -0.60 4.89 24.96
CA ARG A 541 -0.29 3.51 25.39
C ARG A 541 1.19 3.27 25.64
N TYR A 542 2.08 3.77 24.77
CA TYR A 542 3.52 3.71 25.07
C TYR A 542 3.83 4.47 26.36
N HIS A 543 3.27 5.68 26.51
CA HIS A 543 3.46 6.49 27.71
C HIS A 543 3.03 5.74 28.99
N GLU A 544 1.87 5.08 29.00
CA GLU A 544 1.38 4.34 30.16
C GLU A 544 2.31 3.22 30.59
N VAL A 545 2.80 2.43 29.63
CA VAL A 545 3.72 1.32 29.92
C VAL A 545 5.07 1.86 30.41
N LEU A 546 5.60 2.91 29.76
CA LEU A 546 6.89 3.50 30.11
C LEU A 546 6.84 4.23 31.46
N ALA A 547 5.79 4.98 31.74
CA ALA A 547 5.59 5.65 33.03
C ALA A 547 5.47 4.62 34.16
N TRP A 548 4.73 3.53 33.92
CA TRP A 548 4.69 2.41 34.86
C TRP A 548 6.08 1.81 35.08
N GLY A 549 6.84 1.57 34.00
CA GLY A 549 8.20 1.05 34.08
C GLY A 549 9.11 1.92 34.94
N LEU A 550 9.12 3.23 34.68
CA LEU A 550 9.90 4.21 35.46
C LEU A 550 9.53 4.20 36.94
N ALA A 551 8.24 4.13 37.26
CA ALA A 551 7.76 4.06 38.65
C ALA A 551 8.22 2.78 39.39
N HIS A 552 8.62 1.73 38.65
CA HIS A 552 9.14 0.48 39.18
C HIS A 552 10.66 0.33 38.96
N GLY A 553 11.36 1.43 38.67
CA GLY A 553 12.81 1.44 38.49
C GLY A 553 13.30 0.82 37.17
N MET A 554 12.40 0.61 36.21
CA MET A 554 12.74 0.12 34.87
C MET A 554 12.95 1.29 33.89
N LYS A 555 13.86 1.07 32.94
CA LYS A 555 14.04 1.87 31.73
C LYS A 555 14.11 0.93 30.53
N VAL A 556 14.18 1.46 29.32
CA VAL A 556 14.50 0.65 28.14
C VAL A 556 15.80 -0.11 28.42
N ALA A 557 15.81 -1.43 28.16
CA ALA A 557 16.96 -2.27 28.43
C ALA A 557 18.20 -1.79 27.66
N ASP A 558 19.38 -1.83 28.30
CA ASP A 558 20.61 -1.20 27.77
C ASP A 558 21.00 -1.65 26.35
N HIS A 559 20.69 -2.91 26.01
CA HIS A 559 20.96 -3.48 24.69
C HIS A 559 19.89 -3.21 23.64
N VAL A 560 18.77 -2.58 24.01
CA VAL A 560 17.64 -2.28 23.13
C VAL A 560 17.69 -0.82 22.69
N LYS A 561 17.49 -0.58 21.39
CA LYS A 561 17.19 0.76 20.87
C LYS A 561 15.68 0.90 20.66
N PHE A 562 15.05 1.79 21.44
CA PHE A 562 13.64 2.09 21.26
C PHE A 562 13.46 3.40 20.51
N TYR A 563 12.92 3.33 19.29
CA TYR A 563 12.50 4.48 18.50
C TYR A 563 10.99 4.70 18.64
N LEU A 564 10.57 5.94 18.81
CA LEU A 564 9.16 6.31 18.86
C LEU A 564 8.87 7.47 17.92
N GLN A 565 8.08 7.19 16.89
CA GLN A 565 7.73 8.15 15.84
C GLN A 565 6.33 8.71 16.01
N PHE A 566 6.20 10.04 15.87
CA PHE A 566 4.91 10.73 15.82
C PHE A 566 4.24 10.56 14.45
N GLY A 567 2.93 10.34 14.40
CA GLY A 567 2.19 10.22 13.13
C GLY A 567 1.99 11.57 12.42
N SER A 568 1.95 12.67 13.16
CA SER A 568 1.84 14.04 12.66
C SER A 568 2.38 15.04 13.68
N GLU A 569 2.60 16.29 13.24
CA GLU A 569 2.92 17.38 14.17
C GLU A 569 1.78 17.67 15.16
N ASP A 570 0.53 17.38 14.80
CA ASP A 570 -0.62 17.52 15.72
C ASP A 570 -0.58 16.46 16.83
N VAL A 571 -0.08 15.26 16.53
CA VAL A 571 0.17 14.21 17.54
C VAL A 571 1.34 14.62 18.43
N ARG A 572 2.42 15.16 17.86
CA ARG A 572 3.58 15.64 18.62
C ARG A 572 3.18 16.75 19.59
N ALA A 573 2.50 17.79 19.12
CA ALA A 573 2.01 18.89 19.94
C ALA A 573 1.07 18.41 21.06
N TYR A 574 0.23 17.41 20.76
CA TYR A 574 -0.57 16.75 21.79
C TYR A 574 0.31 16.11 22.87
N CYS A 575 1.31 15.30 22.50
CA CYS A 575 2.21 14.66 23.46
C CYS A 575 2.97 15.68 24.32
N GLU A 576 3.41 16.80 23.72
CA GLU A 576 4.02 17.93 24.43
C GLU A 576 3.06 18.53 25.47
N SER A 577 1.80 18.82 25.07
CA SER A 577 0.78 19.36 25.97
C SER A 577 0.38 18.42 27.11
N GLN A 578 0.47 17.11 26.90
CA GLN A 578 0.17 16.09 27.91
C GLN A 578 1.37 15.78 28.81
N GLY A 579 2.55 16.35 28.53
CA GLY A 579 3.78 16.10 29.28
C GLY A 579 4.43 14.74 29.00
N PHE A 580 4.05 14.03 27.92
CA PHE A 580 4.57 12.70 27.62
C PHE A 580 6.07 12.70 27.28
N MET A 581 6.58 13.83 26.77
CA MET A 581 7.96 13.98 26.34
C MET A 581 8.96 13.67 27.46
N ALA A 582 8.67 14.09 28.70
CA ALA A 582 9.53 13.84 29.86
C ALA A 582 9.61 12.35 30.20
N THR A 583 8.50 11.63 30.10
CA THR A 583 8.45 10.17 30.30
C THR A 583 9.27 9.45 29.23
N PHE A 584 9.14 9.85 27.97
CA PHE A 584 9.87 9.24 26.86
C PHE A 584 11.38 9.43 27.00
N ASP A 585 11.83 10.66 27.31
CA ASP A 585 13.24 10.97 27.57
C ASP A 585 13.79 10.17 28.76
N ALA A 586 13.10 10.21 29.91
CA ALA A 586 13.53 9.53 31.12
C ALA A 586 13.66 8.00 30.96
N ALA A 587 12.79 7.41 30.12
CA ALA A 587 12.81 5.98 29.80
C ALA A 587 13.91 5.58 28.80
N GLY A 588 14.55 6.53 28.11
CA GLY A 588 15.59 6.27 27.11
C GLY A 588 15.07 6.07 25.69
N VAL A 589 13.92 6.64 25.35
CA VAL A 589 13.32 6.55 24.01
C VAL A 589 13.97 7.56 23.05
N THR A 590 14.29 7.12 21.84
CA THR A 590 14.71 7.98 20.73
C THR A 590 13.47 8.44 19.95
N LEU A 591 13.13 9.72 20.07
CA LEU A 591 11.98 10.29 19.35
C LEU A 591 12.32 10.53 17.87
N VAL A 592 11.37 10.22 16.99
CA VAL A 592 11.49 10.39 15.54
C VAL A 592 10.39 11.31 15.04
N ALA A 593 10.76 12.27 14.19
CA ALA A 593 9.82 13.20 13.58
C ALA A 593 8.82 12.49 12.64
N PRO A 594 7.65 13.10 12.34
CA PRO A 594 6.67 12.50 11.46
C PRO A 594 7.22 12.21 10.05
N SER A 595 6.94 11.00 9.56
CA SER A 595 7.30 10.49 8.23
C SER A 595 6.82 9.04 8.14
N CYS A 596 6.71 8.43 6.96
CA CYS A 596 6.63 6.97 6.85
C CYS A 596 7.87 6.28 7.46
N GLY A 597 9.05 6.93 7.40
CA GLY A 597 10.26 6.55 8.12
C GLY A 597 10.68 5.08 7.92
N ALA A 598 10.94 4.37 9.03
CA ALA A 598 11.37 2.98 8.98
C ALA A 598 10.35 2.04 8.33
N CYS A 599 9.06 2.41 8.26
CA CYS A 599 8.02 1.55 7.64
C CYS A 599 8.32 1.26 6.17
N VAL A 600 9.01 2.19 5.48
CA VAL A 600 9.43 2.07 4.07
C VAL A 600 10.96 2.03 3.93
N ASN A 601 11.68 1.71 5.01
CA ASN A 601 13.15 1.71 5.06
C ASN A 601 13.78 3.07 4.67
N ALA A 602 13.12 4.17 5.02
CA ALA A 602 13.55 5.54 4.68
C ALA A 602 13.62 6.47 5.91
N GLY A 603 13.78 5.91 7.12
CA GLY A 603 14.02 6.69 8.33
C GLY A 603 14.63 5.88 9.48
N PRO A 604 14.98 6.54 10.59
CA PRO A 604 15.57 5.91 11.77
C PRO A 604 14.72 4.76 12.31
N GLY A 605 15.36 3.73 12.86
CA GLY A 605 14.69 2.55 13.41
C GLY A 605 14.61 1.35 12.46
N ALA A 606 14.96 1.51 11.18
CA ALA A 606 15.21 0.37 10.30
C ALA A 606 16.45 -0.42 10.76
N SER A 607 16.38 -1.74 10.65
CA SER A 607 17.48 -2.63 11.01
C SER A 607 18.65 -2.52 10.02
N ARG A 608 19.86 -2.88 10.47
CA ARG A 608 21.08 -2.83 9.62
C ARG A 608 21.77 -4.17 9.45
N ARG A 609 21.47 -5.14 10.31
CA ARG A 609 22.09 -6.47 10.28
C ARG A 609 21.03 -7.56 10.39
N ALA A 610 21.27 -8.68 9.71
CA ALA A 610 20.32 -9.80 9.65
C ALA A 610 20.20 -10.57 10.98
N ASP A 611 21.19 -10.48 11.86
CA ASP A 611 21.21 -11.11 13.19
C ASP A 611 20.32 -10.39 14.22
N GLN A 612 19.87 -9.16 13.92
CA GLN A 612 19.04 -8.40 14.84
C GLN A 612 17.60 -8.92 14.89
N VAL A 613 16.94 -8.70 16.02
CA VAL A 613 15.49 -8.91 16.19
C VAL A 613 14.81 -7.57 16.49
N VAL A 614 13.75 -7.27 15.72
CA VAL A 614 12.94 -6.05 15.87
C VAL A 614 11.54 -6.42 16.35
N ILE A 615 10.99 -5.68 17.32
CA ILE A 615 9.56 -5.67 17.60
C ILE A 615 8.97 -4.31 17.23
N SER A 616 7.88 -4.30 16.47
CA SER A 616 7.39 -3.09 15.79
C SER A 616 5.87 -2.96 15.83
N ALA A 617 5.38 -1.74 15.98
CA ALA A 617 3.95 -1.41 15.86
C ALA A 617 3.55 -1.07 14.40
N GLN A 618 4.44 -1.30 13.43
CA GLN A 618 4.19 -1.14 12.00
C GLN A 618 3.19 -2.17 11.46
N ASN A 619 2.80 -1.97 10.20
CA ASN A 619 1.86 -2.81 9.44
C ASN A 619 2.44 -4.11 8.91
N ARG A 620 3.71 -4.06 8.46
CA ARG A 620 4.32 -5.06 7.59
C ARG A 620 5.67 -5.50 8.13
N ASN A 621 5.92 -6.80 8.08
CA ASN A 621 7.20 -7.43 8.47
C ASN A 621 7.74 -8.39 7.40
N PHE A 622 7.40 -8.15 6.12
CA PHE A 622 7.97 -8.88 4.99
C PHE A 622 9.51 -8.76 4.98
N PRO A 623 10.24 -9.79 4.52
CA PRO A 623 11.70 -9.75 4.46
C PRO A 623 12.21 -8.51 3.70
N GLY A 624 13.16 -7.77 4.28
CA GLY A 624 13.74 -6.57 3.68
C GLY A 624 12.90 -5.30 3.78
N ARG A 625 11.67 -5.35 4.33
CA ARG A 625 10.76 -4.19 4.40
C ARG A 625 11.30 -3.02 5.22
N SER A 626 11.97 -3.32 6.34
CA SER A 626 12.53 -2.34 7.28
C SER A 626 13.94 -2.77 7.72
N GLY A 627 14.76 -3.01 6.71
CA GLY A 627 16.10 -3.58 6.86
C GLY A 627 16.10 -5.12 6.87
N PRO A 628 17.28 -5.73 7.10
CA PRO A 628 17.51 -7.16 6.91
C PRO A 628 17.13 -8.06 8.11
N ALA A 629 16.73 -7.49 9.25
CA ALA A 629 16.45 -8.22 10.49
C ALA A 629 15.16 -9.05 10.46
N GLN A 630 15.03 -9.94 11.45
CA GLN A 630 13.77 -10.59 11.78
C GLN A 630 12.84 -9.59 12.51
N MET A 631 11.66 -9.34 11.96
CA MET A 631 10.72 -8.35 12.49
C MET A 631 9.43 -8.99 12.98
N TRP A 632 9.10 -8.72 14.24
CA TRP A 632 7.84 -9.07 14.88
C TRP A 632 6.90 -7.87 14.89
N LEU A 633 5.61 -8.10 14.62
CA LEU A 633 4.59 -7.06 14.79
C LEU A 633 3.86 -7.24 16.11
N ALA A 634 3.56 -6.14 16.80
CA ALA A 634 2.81 -6.17 18.05
C ALA A 634 2.05 -4.85 18.28
N SER A 635 1.18 -4.81 19.29
CA SER A 635 0.52 -3.58 19.73
C SER A 635 1.49 -2.59 20.40
N PRO A 636 1.16 -1.28 20.42
CA PRO A 636 1.96 -0.26 21.11
C PRO A 636 2.37 -0.64 22.53
N ALA A 637 1.43 -1.18 23.32
CA ALA A 637 1.68 -1.59 24.69
C ALA A 637 2.69 -2.75 24.77
N THR A 638 2.55 -3.77 23.91
CA THR A 638 3.47 -4.91 23.84
C THR A 638 4.87 -4.49 23.36
N VAL A 639 4.97 -3.55 22.41
CA VAL A 639 6.27 -2.99 21.97
C VAL A 639 6.98 -2.28 23.12
N ALA A 640 6.30 -1.38 23.85
CA ALA A 640 6.89 -0.70 25.01
C ALA A 640 7.27 -1.68 26.13
N ALA A 641 6.41 -2.66 26.44
CA ALA A 641 6.68 -3.65 27.46
C ALA A 641 7.91 -4.51 27.10
N SER A 642 8.01 -4.88 25.83
CA SER A 642 9.16 -5.63 25.32
C SER A 642 10.45 -4.81 25.36
N ALA A 643 10.37 -3.50 25.10
CA ALA A 643 11.51 -2.58 25.18
C ALA A 643 12.06 -2.46 26.61
N LEU A 644 11.17 -2.40 27.61
CA LEU A 644 11.56 -2.43 29.03
C LEU A 644 12.15 -3.79 29.43
N ALA A 645 11.57 -4.89 28.93
CA ALA A 645 11.99 -6.25 29.28
C ALA A 645 13.27 -6.73 28.58
N GLY A 646 13.65 -6.12 27.45
CA GLY A 646 14.77 -6.58 26.62
C GLY A 646 14.49 -7.83 25.77
N ARG A 647 13.25 -8.32 25.81
CA ARG A 647 12.72 -9.49 25.10
C ARG A 647 11.22 -9.29 24.83
N ILE A 648 10.64 -10.08 23.93
CA ILE A 648 9.20 -10.05 23.71
C ILE A 648 8.46 -10.37 25.01
N ALA A 649 7.56 -9.47 25.39
CA ALA A 649 6.68 -9.58 26.54
C ALA A 649 5.45 -8.68 26.38
N SER A 650 4.28 -9.18 26.77
CA SER A 650 3.09 -8.34 26.95
C SER A 650 3.21 -7.48 28.21
N PHE A 651 2.42 -6.41 28.29
CA PHE A 651 2.41 -5.58 29.50
C PHE A 651 1.89 -6.34 30.73
N ALA A 652 0.94 -7.26 30.53
CA ALA A 652 0.42 -8.10 31.62
C ALA A 652 1.49 -9.02 32.20
N GLU A 653 2.24 -9.73 31.35
CA GLU A 653 3.35 -10.59 31.78
C GLU A 653 4.45 -9.80 32.48
N LEU A 654 4.78 -8.60 31.98
CA LEU A 654 5.78 -7.74 32.60
C LEU A 654 5.37 -7.33 34.02
N ARG A 655 4.10 -6.95 34.22
CA ARG A 655 3.55 -6.62 35.53
C ARG A 655 3.55 -7.82 36.48
N GLN A 656 3.20 -9.00 35.97
CA GLN A 656 3.19 -10.23 36.78
C GLN A 656 4.60 -10.62 37.22
N ALA A 657 5.59 -10.54 36.34
CA ALA A 657 6.98 -10.88 36.63
C ALA A 657 7.57 -10.02 37.77
N LEU A 658 7.21 -8.73 37.85
CA LEU A 658 7.66 -7.84 38.92
C LEU A 658 6.84 -7.96 40.22
N ALA A 659 5.64 -8.52 40.16
CA ALA A 659 4.80 -8.73 41.34
C ALA A 659 5.17 -10.01 42.11
N GLN A 660 5.89 -10.96 41.48
CA GLN A 660 6.36 -12.17 42.14
C GLN A 660 7.61 -11.86 42.99
N PRO A 661 7.64 -12.22 44.29
CA PRO A 661 8.83 -12.04 45.11
C PRO A 661 9.98 -12.88 44.53
N ALA A 662 11.17 -12.29 44.45
CA ALA A 662 12.37 -13.03 44.06
C ALA A 662 12.52 -14.25 44.98
N GLU A 663 12.59 -15.46 44.39
CA GLU A 663 12.89 -16.66 45.17
C GLU A 663 14.20 -16.42 45.95
N PRO A 664 14.23 -16.65 47.28
CA PRO A 664 15.46 -16.48 48.03
C PRO A 664 16.49 -17.44 47.46
N ALA A 665 17.59 -16.87 46.95
CA ALA A 665 18.74 -17.62 46.48
C ALA A 665 19.11 -18.66 47.53
N LEU A 666 19.00 -19.94 47.16
CA LEU A 666 19.47 -21.05 48.00
C LEU A 666 20.94 -20.78 48.33
N GLN A 667 21.16 -20.30 49.55
CA GLN A 667 22.48 -20.21 50.13
C GLN A 667 23.02 -21.63 50.20
N HIS A 668 23.95 -21.96 49.29
CA HIS A 668 24.85 -23.07 49.51
C HIS A 668 25.64 -22.77 50.80
N GLN A 669 25.24 -23.43 51.88
CA GLN A 669 26.08 -23.56 53.08
C GLN A 669 27.11 -24.67 52.84
N PRO A 670 28.31 -24.53 53.46
CA PRO A 670 29.60 -24.98 52.93
C PRO A 670 29.83 -26.49 52.85
#